data_AF-A0A368B218-F1
#
_entry.id   AF-A0A368B218-F1
#
_cell.length_a   1.000
_cell.length_b   1.000
_cell.length_c   1.000
_cell.angle_alpha   90.00
_cell.angle_beta   90.00
_cell.angle_gamma   90.00
#
_symmetry.space_group_name_H-M   'P 1'
#
loop_
_entity.id
_entity.type
_entity.pdbx_description
1 polymer ?
#
loop_
_entity_poly.entity_id
_entity_poly.type
_entity_poly.pdbx_seq_one_letter_code
_entity_poly.pdbx_strand_id
1 'polypeptide(L)'
;MICENRKFKSLILVLLFTYGIHSTYAQNWANDFGYDELVEELSSEPIIDYGSMVIIPAQDTSWKYRKGTSEASSPSWQWRTLDFQENEEWIQGQTPIGYGGGENTVLTDMRGPSINLSTPYTSIYLRRKFIVESGKIPSRLLLRTYIDDGSIIWINGHEVARLNVSKDTISHDSTAYSHEAKWESKIIGRSSLLLNEGENIIAVHAFNSNVLSSDFSFDIELKSTPFKVSLVEAADAEGRFLPEDSPNLEPEDGYNFQGNSFFEKQIFRVKTFSESVSYERSSHSEGVGKRFFGDESITSWIPSVDVYAANQWSSQDFLLFGTLLPPLTEESMIQNHSWITYGYSENSSAAEIDSIVLAHNEIIRRFDYAINRDQFIACVGLNNGDSSKVPSILASSYNAIVVGNTNGSHSRGGTPSVLGIGSGTVNHDGAGRLKPDVVANDNSTSSCTPQVSSAISLLYGISSNLGMPNACFPETMKAIIMAGAEKDQLNDWTRSSTKPIDQVYGAGKINVNNSYKILTKGDQSSLEKFQYYGWDFKSLESDDEVFYDLVFDQDISEVIFSLNWNRSIISSPWINGSKYNASTANMSLSFCRDDGENLILYDFSDSSIDNLEHLYLRGIPKGRYQLKVATDISTEFGLAWRAEKGNLPNLKIGTDSQNIVINCQNLIKGKVFKLQKSNDLLNWSTHKNFTVKETSFVFNEPQEENLENKIFYRLEWDPVN
;
A
#
# COMPACT_ATOMS: atom_id res chain seq x y z
N MET A 1 40.61 12.77 21.25
CA MET A 1 40.33 13.64 22.43
C MET A 1 40.23 15.05 21.90
N ILE A 2 39.07 15.65 21.64
CA ILE A 2 37.79 15.67 22.36
C ILE A 2 36.68 15.38 21.35
N CYS A 3 35.91 14.30 21.53
CA CYS A 3 34.67 14.07 20.79
C CYS A 3 33.55 14.76 21.57
N GLU A 4 32.99 15.84 21.02
CA GLU A 4 31.78 16.43 21.57
C GLU A 4 30.58 15.53 21.26
N ASN A 5 30.16 14.83 22.31
CA ASN A 5 28.89 14.14 22.43
C ASN A 5 27.73 15.16 22.30
N ARG A 6 27.26 15.44 21.08
CA ARG A 6 25.97 16.10 20.88
C ARG A 6 24.85 15.09 21.14
N LYS A 7 24.43 15.03 22.40
CA LYS A 7 23.15 14.41 22.81
C LYS A 7 22.02 15.10 22.06
N PHE A 8 21.41 14.41 21.10
CA PHE A 8 20.04 14.71 20.65
C PHE A 8 19.12 14.50 21.87
N LYS A 9 18.83 15.59 22.60
CA LYS A 9 17.74 15.58 23.57
C LYS A 9 16.44 15.54 22.77
N SER A 10 15.71 14.45 22.95
CA SER A 10 14.29 14.33 22.61
C SER A 10 13.53 15.52 23.20
N LEU A 11 13.23 16.50 22.36
CA LEU A 11 12.12 17.42 22.57
C LEU A 11 10.98 16.81 21.77
N ILE A 12 9.98 16.25 22.48
CA ILE A 12 8.66 16.00 21.89
C ILE A 12 8.11 17.38 21.54
N LEU A 13 8.40 17.83 20.32
CA LEU A 13 7.86 19.04 19.76
C LEU A 13 6.52 18.63 19.14
N VAL A 14 5.44 18.72 19.92
CA VAL A 14 4.09 18.81 19.38
C VAL A 14 4.03 20.16 18.65
N LEU A 15 4.46 20.19 17.39
CA LEU A 15 4.21 21.31 16.50
C LEU A 15 2.74 21.22 16.09
N LEU A 16 1.89 21.88 16.87
CA LEU A 16 0.60 22.35 16.40
C LEU A 16 0.85 23.23 15.16
N PHE A 17 0.40 22.75 14.01
CA PHE A 17 0.37 23.45 12.72
C PHE A 17 -0.20 24.86 12.90
N THR A 18 0.64 25.89 12.72
CA THR A 18 0.14 27.27 12.52
C THR A 18 0.89 28.04 11.44
N TYR A 19 1.96 27.50 10.83
CA TYR A 19 2.69 28.24 9.79
C TYR A 19 3.17 27.32 8.67
N GLY A 20 2.45 27.35 7.54
CA GLY A 20 3.08 27.11 6.24
C GLY A 20 2.33 26.28 5.21
N ILE A 21 1.05 26.57 4.92
CA ILE A 21 0.37 26.07 3.71
C ILE A 21 -0.33 27.21 2.95
N HIS A 22 0.45 28.10 2.33
CA HIS A 22 -0.08 29.05 1.33
C HIS A 22 0.96 29.24 0.22
N SER A 23 1.36 28.15 -0.45
CA SER A 23 1.88 28.31 -1.82
C SER A 23 0.68 28.26 -2.76
N THR A 24 0.48 29.32 -3.55
CA THR A 24 -0.62 29.46 -4.51
C THR A 24 -0.58 28.41 -5.63
N TYR A 25 0.50 27.63 -5.74
CA TYR A 25 0.68 26.62 -6.79
C TYR A 25 0.22 25.21 -6.38
N ALA A 26 0.40 24.83 -5.10
CA ALA A 26 -0.13 23.57 -4.58
C ALA A 26 -1.66 23.50 -4.74
N GLN A 27 -2.33 24.65 -4.59
CA GLN A 27 -3.78 24.78 -4.72
C GLN A 27 -4.26 24.46 -6.14
N ASN A 28 -3.60 24.93 -7.21
CA ASN A 28 -4.18 24.78 -8.55
C ASN A 28 -4.35 23.33 -9.02
N TRP A 29 -3.37 22.45 -8.79
CA TRP A 29 -3.51 21.04 -9.18
C TRP A 29 -4.23 20.22 -8.12
N ALA A 30 -4.10 20.54 -6.84
CA ALA A 30 -4.76 19.78 -5.78
C ALA A 30 -6.29 19.96 -5.81
N ASN A 31 -6.77 21.12 -6.29
CA ASN A 31 -8.18 21.38 -6.53
C ASN A 31 -8.79 20.37 -7.50
N ASP A 32 -8.04 19.94 -8.51
CA ASP A 32 -8.52 18.98 -9.51
C ASP A 32 -8.73 17.57 -8.95
N PHE A 33 -8.27 17.27 -7.73
CA PHE A 33 -8.45 15.97 -7.06
C PHE A 33 -9.16 16.08 -5.72
N GLY A 34 -9.94 17.14 -5.48
CA GLY A 34 -10.79 17.23 -4.31
C GLY A 34 -10.12 17.76 -3.04
N TYR A 35 -8.93 18.36 -3.11
CA TYR A 35 -8.23 18.80 -1.90
C TYR A 35 -8.89 20.01 -1.24
N ASP A 36 -9.44 20.95 -2.02
CA ASP A 36 -10.16 22.10 -1.47
C ASP A 36 -11.41 21.64 -0.70
N GLU A 37 -12.19 20.71 -1.25
CA GLU A 37 -13.34 20.14 -0.57
C GLU A 37 -12.95 19.39 0.72
N LEU A 38 -11.78 18.74 0.73
CA LEU A 38 -11.24 18.11 1.94
C LEU A 38 -10.89 19.16 3.00
N VAL A 39 -10.24 20.25 2.61
CA VAL A 39 -9.89 21.34 3.54
C VAL A 39 -11.16 21.98 4.11
N GLU A 40 -12.18 22.20 3.28
CA GLU A 40 -13.49 22.68 3.72
C GLU A 40 -14.15 21.70 4.70
N GLU A 41 -14.14 20.40 4.39
CA GLU A 41 -14.74 19.35 5.23
C GLU A 41 -14.04 19.25 6.60
N LEU A 42 -12.72 19.31 6.62
CA LEU A 42 -11.94 19.23 7.86
C LEU A 42 -12.09 20.48 8.75
N SER A 43 -12.49 21.63 8.18
CA SER A 43 -12.53 22.95 8.84
C SER A 43 -11.18 23.46 9.40
N SER A 44 -10.15 22.61 9.49
CA SER A 44 -8.77 22.88 9.88
C SER A 44 -7.84 21.77 9.39
N GLU A 45 -6.56 22.05 9.16
CA GLU A 45 -5.60 21.05 8.67
C GLU A 45 -5.50 19.81 9.60
N PRO A 46 -5.29 18.60 9.03
CA PRO A 46 -5.19 17.38 9.83
C PRO A 46 -3.88 17.38 10.63
N ILE A 47 -3.97 17.00 11.91
CA ILE A 47 -2.78 16.78 12.76
C ILE A 47 -2.15 15.45 12.36
N ILE A 48 -0.85 15.45 12.06
CA ILE A 48 -0.11 14.23 11.71
C ILE A 48 1.14 14.16 12.58
N ASP A 49 1.35 13.01 13.22
CA ASP A 49 2.57 12.72 13.98
C ASP A 49 3.65 12.13 13.07
N TYR A 50 4.79 12.82 12.98
CA TYR A 50 5.92 12.43 12.12
C TYR A 50 7.02 11.66 12.88
N GLY A 51 6.91 11.61 14.20
CA GLY A 51 7.94 11.05 15.08
C GLY A 51 7.94 9.52 15.09
N SER A 52 9.13 8.95 15.28
CA SER A 52 9.22 7.54 15.71
C SER A 52 8.89 7.45 17.20
N MET A 53 7.87 6.67 17.56
CA MET A 53 7.56 6.30 18.93
C MET A 53 8.53 5.19 19.37
N VAL A 54 9.29 5.42 20.44
CA VAL A 54 10.16 4.39 21.02
C VAL A 54 9.34 3.51 21.97
N ILE A 55 9.17 2.24 21.60
CA ILE A 55 8.41 1.25 22.37
C ILE A 55 9.33 0.53 23.35
N ILE A 56 10.51 0.10 22.86
CA ILE A 56 11.59 -0.44 23.69
C ILE A 56 12.87 0.31 23.31
N PRO A 57 13.49 1.07 24.22
CA PRO A 57 14.75 1.74 23.94
C PRO A 57 15.92 0.75 23.92
N ALA A 58 16.99 1.11 23.20
CA ALA A 58 18.27 0.43 23.37
C ALA A 58 18.75 0.54 24.83
N GLN A 59 19.52 -0.44 25.29
CA GLN A 59 20.04 -0.53 26.66
C GLN A 59 18.96 -0.53 27.77
N ASP A 60 17.78 -1.08 27.48
CA ASP A 60 16.65 -1.12 28.40
C ASP A 60 16.95 -1.97 29.65
N THR A 61 16.45 -1.54 30.81
CA THR A 61 16.72 -2.14 32.13
C THR A 61 15.65 -3.14 32.60
N SER A 62 14.59 -3.32 31.83
CA SER A 62 13.42 -4.10 32.24
C SER A 62 13.36 -5.48 31.59
N TRP A 63 14.49 -5.95 31.04
CA TRP A 63 14.60 -7.29 30.51
C TRP A 63 14.65 -8.32 31.64
N LYS A 64 14.02 -9.46 31.37
CA LYS A 64 14.17 -10.70 32.13
C LYS A 64 14.91 -11.69 31.24
N TYR A 65 15.96 -12.32 31.73
CA TYR A 65 16.70 -13.33 30.99
C TYR A 65 16.84 -14.62 31.79
N ARG A 66 16.91 -15.74 31.07
CA ARG A 66 17.16 -17.08 31.59
C ARG A 66 18.28 -17.73 30.79
N LYS A 67 19.22 -18.39 31.48
CA LYS A 67 20.34 -19.09 30.84
C LYS A 67 19.83 -20.31 30.08
N GLY A 68 20.34 -20.55 28.87
CA GLY A 68 19.99 -21.69 28.02
C GLY A 68 20.66 -23.00 28.46
N THR A 69 20.48 -23.38 29.72
CA THR A 69 20.96 -24.67 30.29
C THR A 69 19.91 -25.78 30.21
N SER A 70 18.68 -25.41 29.85
CA SER A 70 17.55 -26.28 29.53
C SER A 70 16.50 -25.46 28.76
N GLU A 71 15.44 -26.11 28.27
CA GLU A 71 14.34 -25.42 27.60
C GLU A 71 13.65 -24.40 28.52
N ALA A 72 13.30 -23.24 27.95
CA ALA A 72 12.70 -22.11 28.66
C ALA A 72 11.34 -22.40 29.31
N SER A 73 10.58 -23.37 28.78
CA SER A 73 9.28 -23.81 29.28
C SER A 73 8.93 -25.21 28.77
N SER A 74 7.87 -25.82 29.33
CA SER A 74 7.24 -27.02 28.79
C SER A 74 5.74 -26.77 28.69
N PRO A 75 5.16 -26.65 27.48
CA PRO A 75 5.78 -26.82 26.17
C PRO A 75 6.78 -25.69 25.82
N SER A 76 7.74 -25.95 24.91
CA SER A 76 8.89 -25.07 24.61
C SER A 76 8.56 -23.74 23.93
N TRP A 77 7.31 -23.54 23.50
CA TRP A 77 6.84 -22.28 22.93
C TRP A 77 6.17 -21.36 23.96
N GLN A 78 5.76 -21.88 25.12
CA GLN A 78 4.93 -21.14 26.08
C GLN A 78 5.64 -19.89 26.61
N TRP A 79 6.96 -19.94 26.86
CA TRP A 79 7.75 -18.78 27.29
C TRP A 79 7.80 -17.62 26.29
N ARG A 80 7.18 -17.72 25.10
CA ARG A 80 7.11 -16.62 24.12
C ARG A 80 5.82 -15.80 24.26
N THR A 81 4.89 -16.29 25.08
CA THR A 81 3.54 -15.75 25.25
C THR A 81 3.44 -14.82 26.46
N LEU A 82 2.41 -13.98 26.47
CA LEU A 82 2.23 -12.94 27.48
C LEU A 82 1.87 -13.50 28.86
N ASP A 83 1.10 -14.60 28.88
CA ASP A 83 0.56 -15.27 30.06
C ASP A 83 1.57 -16.18 30.78
N PHE A 84 2.72 -16.46 30.16
CA PHE A 84 3.78 -17.24 30.78
C PHE A 84 4.29 -16.60 32.09
N GLN A 85 4.31 -17.42 33.14
CA GLN A 85 4.76 -17.04 34.47
C GLN A 85 6.25 -17.31 34.64
N GLU A 86 7.00 -16.24 34.91
CA GLU A 86 8.43 -16.31 35.19
C GLU A 86 8.67 -16.88 36.59
N ASN A 87 9.57 -17.87 36.69
CA ASN A 87 10.06 -18.40 37.97
C ASN A 87 11.37 -17.72 38.38
N GLU A 88 12.00 -18.18 39.46
CA GLU A 88 13.25 -17.62 40.00
C GLU A 88 14.46 -17.70 39.04
N GLU A 89 14.36 -18.51 37.97
CA GLU A 89 15.42 -18.63 36.95
C GLU A 89 15.42 -17.47 35.94
N TRP A 90 14.37 -16.64 35.93
CA TRP A 90 14.28 -15.42 35.11
C TRP A 90 14.80 -14.21 35.89
N ILE A 91 16.05 -13.86 35.61
CA ILE A 91 16.80 -12.83 36.31
C ILE A 91 16.63 -11.49 35.58
N GLN A 92 16.58 -10.38 36.31
CA GLN A 92 16.57 -9.06 35.69
C GLN A 92 17.93 -8.75 35.05
N GLY A 93 17.91 -8.18 33.85
CA GLY A 93 19.09 -7.71 33.14
C GLY A 93 18.84 -6.37 32.44
N GLN A 94 19.91 -5.62 32.23
CA GLN A 94 19.97 -4.47 31.35
C GLN A 94 20.77 -4.84 30.09
N THR A 95 20.21 -4.59 28.90
CA THR A 95 20.94 -4.77 27.63
C THR A 95 22.03 -3.68 27.45
N PRO A 96 23.12 -3.90 26.70
CA PRO A 96 23.52 -5.15 26.10
C PRO A 96 23.81 -6.21 27.16
N ILE A 97 23.30 -7.43 26.97
CA ILE A 97 23.56 -8.59 27.84
C ILE A 97 24.54 -9.52 27.14
N GLY A 98 25.61 -9.93 27.83
CA GLY A 98 26.60 -10.83 27.25
C GLY A 98 27.98 -10.76 27.90
N TYR A 99 29.04 -10.92 27.12
CA TYR A 99 30.43 -10.81 27.53
C TYR A 99 31.33 -10.44 26.33
N GLY A 100 32.53 -9.94 26.58
CA GLY A 100 33.45 -9.50 25.51
C GLY A 100 33.91 -8.06 25.70
N GLY A 101 33.11 -7.26 26.41
CA GLY A 101 33.44 -5.92 26.88
C GLY A 101 32.42 -4.89 26.40
N GLY A 102 31.81 -4.16 27.35
CA GLY A 102 30.82 -3.12 27.05
C GLY A 102 29.39 -3.49 27.42
N GLU A 103 29.15 -4.71 27.91
CA GLU A 103 27.84 -5.17 28.36
C GLU A 103 27.43 -4.59 29.72
N ASN A 104 26.15 -4.23 29.84
CA ASN A 104 25.56 -3.77 31.10
C ASN A 104 25.24 -4.95 32.02
N THR A 105 24.87 -6.11 31.46
CA THR A 105 24.71 -7.37 32.20
C THR A 105 25.72 -8.40 31.71
N VAL A 106 26.68 -8.74 32.58
CA VAL A 106 27.79 -9.63 32.21
C VAL A 106 27.46 -11.09 32.50
N LEU A 107 27.50 -11.93 31.48
CA LEU A 107 27.36 -13.39 31.55
C LEU A 107 28.73 -14.05 31.76
N THR A 108 29.08 -14.31 33.02
CA THR A 108 30.42 -14.79 33.39
C THR A 108 30.63 -16.29 33.16
N ASP A 109 29.56 -17.07 32.98
CA ASP A 109 29.59 -18.55 32.91
C ASP A 109 29.04 -19.12 31.60
N MET A 110 28.75 -18.28 30.61
CA MET A 110 28.29 -18.73 29.29
C MET A 110 29.39 -19.44 28.49
N ARG A 111 30.66 -19.08 28.72
CA ARG A 111 31.82 -19.62 28.00
C ARG A 111 32.82 -20.35 28.90
N GLY A 112 33.71 -21.11 28.27
CA GLY A 112 34.87 -21.73 28.93
C GLY A 112 34.60 -23.13 29.51
N PRO A 113 35.55 -23.70 30.27
CA PRO A 113 35.35 -25.03 30.87
C PRO A 113 34.27 -24.99 31.94
N SER A 114 33.68 -26.14 32.27
CA SER A 114 32.76 -26.22 33.41
C SER A 114 33.46 -25.82 34.70
N ILE A 115 32.93 -24.82 35.40
CA ILE A 115 33.45 -24.31 36.67
C ILE A 115 32.37 -24.51 37.74
N ASN A 116 32.75 -25.09 38.89
CA ASN A 116 31.84 -25.31 40.03
C ASN A 116 30.52 -26.03 39.66
N LEU A 117 30.60 -27.06 38.81
CA LEU A 117 29.44 -27.82 38.29
C LEU A 117 28.48 -27.01 37.38
N SER A 118 28.78 -25.76 37.04
CA SER A 118 28.09 -25.02 35.99
C SER A 118 28.68 -25.38 34.64
N THR A 119 27.88 -25.96 33.75
CA THR A 119 28.27 -26.25 32.36
C THR A 119 28.04 -24.98 31.53
N PRO A 120 28.99 -24.57 30.66
CA PRO A 120 28.76 -23.46 29.72
C PRO A 120 27.56 -23.77 28.83
N TYR A 121 26.99 -22.73 28.25
CA TYR A 121 25.77 -22.83 27.45
C TYR A 121 25.87 -21.94 26.22
N THR A 122 25.14 -22.27 25.16
CA THR A 122 25.24 -21.59 23.86
C THR A 122 24.14 -20.57 23.62
N SER A 123 23.17 -20.43 24.52
CA SER A 123 22.06 -19.50 24.32
C SER A 123 21.53 -18.87 25.59
N ILE A 124 20.81 -17.77 25.44
CA ILE A 124 19.97 -17.19 26.49
C ILE A 124 18.57 -16.92 25.95
N TYR A 125 17.59 -17.00 26.85
CA TYR A 125 16.22 -16.58 26.60
C TYR A 125 16.01 -15.22 27.24
N LEU A 126 15.39 -14.29 26.53
CA LEU A 126 15.06 -12.97 27.03
C LEU A 126 13.58 -12.67 26.83
N ARG A 127 12.99 -11.92 27.76
CA ARG A 127 11.60 -11.48 27.76
C ARG A 127 11.52 -10.03 28.21
N ARG A 128 10.70 -9.23 27.54
CA ARG A 128 10.38 -7.85 27.91
C ARG A 128 8.92 -7.56 27.59
N LYS A 129 8.13 -7.28 28.64
CA LYS A 129 6.76 -6.77 28.46
C LYS A 129 6.82 -5.31 28.04
N PHE A 130 5.89 -4.83 27.23
CA PHE A 130 5.78 -3.40 26.89
C PHE A 130 4.32 -3.03 26.68
N ILE A 131 4.02 -1.73 26.72
CA ILE A 131 2.66 -1.21 26.54
C ILE A 131 2.54 -0.52 25.19
N VAL A 132 1.44 -0.78 24.49
CA VAL A 132 0.99 0.03 23.35
C VAL A 132 -0.28 0.75 23.78
N GLU A 133 -0.31 2.07 23.72
CA GLU A 133 -1.49 2.84 24.11
C GLU A 133 -2.66 2.59 23.15
N SER A 134 -3.89 2.79 23.63
CA SER A 134 -5.09 2.64 22.80
C SER A 134 -5.07 3.62 21.62
N GLY A 135 -5.39 3.13 20.43
CA GLY A 135 -5.30 3.89 19.17
C GLY A 135 -3.87 4.22 18.73
N LYS A 136 -2.84 3.62 19.34
CA LYS A 136 -1.41 3.88 19.02
C LYS A 136 -0.66 2.68 18.46
N ILE A 137 -1.36 1.66 17.97
CA ILE A 137 -0.73 0.57 17.21
C ILE A 137 -0.23 1.13 15.87
N PRO A 138 1.09 1.14 15.60
CA PRO A 138 1.58 1.56 14.30
C PRO A 138 1.29 0.49 13.24
N SER A 139 1.20 0.87 11.97
CA SER A 139 1.10 -0.10 10.87
C SER A 139 2.39 -0.93 10.75
N ARG A 140 3.54 -0.31 11.01
CA ARG A 140 4.88 -0.89 10.87
C ARG A 140 5.76 -0.60 12.07
N LEU A 141 6.55 -1.58 12.47
CA LEU A 141 7.59 -1.45 13.48
C LEU A 141 8.97 -1.47 12.82
N LEU A 142 9.86 -0.62 13.33
CA LEU A 142 11.29 -0.70 13.08
C LEU A 142 11.95 -1.46 14.24
N LEU A 143 12.40 -2.67 13.95
CA LEU A 143 13.17 -3.51 14.85
C LEU A 143 14.66 -3.30 14.55
N ARG A 144 15.40 -2.76 15.51
CA ARG A 144 16.86 -2.66 15.44
C ARG A 144 17.45 -3.66 16.40
N THR A 145 18.39 -4.48 15.94
CA THR A 145 19.03 -5.51 16.77
C THR A 145 20.55 -5.34 16.71
N TYR A 146 21.20 -5.42 17.86
CA TYR A 146 22.64 -5.51 18.01
C TYR A 146 22.94 -6.89 18.59
N ILE A 147 23.35 -7.82 17.74
CA ILE A 147 23.56 -9.22 18.11
C ILE A 147 24.90 -9.73 17.59
N ASP A 148 25.69 -10.29 18.49
CA ASP A 148 26.81 -11.15 18.18
C ASP A 148 26.29 -12.57 17.93
N ASP A 149 26.67 -13.14 16.80
CA ASP A 149 26.15 -14.35 16.19
C ASP A 149 24.67 -14.25 15.79
N GLY A 150 23.70 -14.79 16.54
CA GLY A 150 22.33 -14.94 16.03
C GLY A 150 21.21 -14.93 17.05
N SER A 151 19.99 -14.75 16.56
CA SER A 151 18.79 -14.74 17.41
C SER A 151 17.50 -15.08 16.65
N ILE A 152 16.50 -15.47 17.41
CA ILE A 152 15.11 -15.57 16.97
C ILE A 152 14.27 -14.68 17.88
N ILE A 153 13.38 -13.89 17.30
CA ILE A 153 12.63 -12.84 17.98
C ILE A 153 11.14 -13.08 17.73
N TRP A 154 10.37 -13.05 18.81
CA TRP A 154 8.92 -13.19 18.80
C TRP A 154 8.24 -11.98 19.44
N ILE A 155 7.10 -11.56 18.91
CA ILE A 155 6.18 -10.63 19.55
C ILE A 155 4.86 -11.36 19.77
N ASN A 156 4.38 -11.40 21.02
CA ASN A 156 3.16 -12.12 21.40
C ASN A 156 3.11 -13.58 20.89
N GLY A 157 4.27 -14.26 20.84
CA GLY A 157 4.38 -15.63 20.35
C GLY A 157 4.55 -15.79 18.83
N HIS A 158 4.36 -14.74 18.04
CA HIS A 158 4.58 -14.75 16.58
C HIS A 158 6.04 -14.46 16.25
N GLU A 159 6.68 -15.31 15.43
CA GLU A 159 8.07 -15.09 15.00
C GLU A 159 8.13 -13.92 14.03
N VAL A 160 8.86 -12.87 14.40
CA VAL A 160 8.97 -11.64 13.60
C VAL A 160 10.34 -11.46 12.97
N ALA A 161 11.37 -12.10 13.53
CA ALA A 161 12.70 -12.08 12.94
C ALA A 161 13.51 -13.32 13.32
N ARG A 162 14.29 -13.78 12.35
CA ARG A 162 15.35 -14.78 12.49
C ARG A 162 16.63 -14.20 11.91
N LEU A 163 17.71 -14.18 12.70
CA LEU A 163 18.99 -13.57 12.37
C LEU A 163 20.11 -14.59 12.58
N ASN A 164 20.87 -14.89 11.53
CA ASN A 164 22.08 -15.73 11.57
C ASN A 164 21.90 -17.09 12.28
N VAL A 165 20.74 -17.72 12.17
CA VAL A 165 20.48 -19.06 12.71
C VAL A 165 19.82 -19.94 11.65
N SER A 166 19.98 -21.26 11.77
CA SER A 166 19.36 -22.20 10.84
C SER A 166 17.83 -22.25 11.05
N LYS A 167 17.10 -22.77 10.06
CA LYS A 167 15.64 -22.96 10.15
C LYS A 167 15.26 -23.95 11.26
N ASP A 168 16.11 -24.94 11.52
CA ASP A 168 15.88 -25.98 12.53
C ASP A 168 16.34 -25.57 13.94
N THR A 169 16.96 -24.39 14.07
CA THR A 169 17.42 -23.85 15.36
C THR A 169 16.23 -23.47 16.23
N ILE A 170 16.08 -24.15 17.38
CA ILE A 170 15.04 -23.84 18.37
C ILE A 170 15.34 -24.36 19.79
N SER A 171 16.30 -25.28 19.97
CA SER A 171 16.63 -25.85 21.29
C SER A 171 17.60 -24.95 22.07
N HIS A 172 17.62 -25.09 23.40
CA HIS A 172 18.52 -24.35 24.28
C HIS A 172 20.02 -24.54 23.97
N ASP A 173 20.41 -25.69 23.43
CA ASP A 173 21.79 -26.07 23.12
C ASP A 173 22.16 -25.88 21.63
N SER A 174 21.26 -25.30 20.83
CA SER A 174 21.56 -24.91 19.45
C SER A 174 22.60 -23.77 19.41
N THR A 175 23.17 -23.54 18.23
CA THR A 175 24.14 -22.46 17.97
C THR A 175 23.77 -21.63 16.75
N ALA A 176 24.31 -20.42 16.68
CA ALA A 176 24.18 -19.51 15.53
C ALA A 176 25.34 -19.67 14.53
N TYR A 177 25.17 -19.08 13.35
CA TYR A 177 26.27 -18.78 12.45
C TYR A 177 27.09 -17.63 13.02
N SER A 178 28.42 -17.70 12.86
CA SER A 178 29.32 -16.67 13.38
C SER A 178 29.06 -15.33 12.69
N HIS A 179 28.85 -14.28 13.49
CA HIS A 179 28.56 -12.94 12.98
C HIS A 179 28.89 -11.84 13.99
N GLU A 180 29.71 -10.87 13.61
CA GLU A 180 30.10 -9.77 14.49
C GLU A 180 28.95 -8.82 14.85
N ALA A 181 28.90 -8.40 16.11
CA ALA A 181 27.86 -7.50 16.59
C ALA A 181 27.83 -6.14 15.88
N LYS A 182 26.74 -5.88 15.16
CA LYS A 182 26.41 -4.58 14.54
C LYS A 182 24.91 -4.32 14.63
N TRP A 183 24.53 -3.05 14.56
CA TRP A 183 23.11 -2.69 14.48
C TRP A 183 22.54 -3.02 13.10
N GLU A 184 21.51 -3.84 13.08
CA GLU A 184 20.75 -4.20 11.87
C GLU A 184 19.29 -3.79 12.01
N SER A 185 18.70 -3.24 10.94
CA SER A 185 17.30 -2.82 10.89
C SER A 185 16.44 -3.82 10.12
N LYS A 186 15.29 -4.18 10.68
CA LYS A 186 14.20 -4.88 10.00
C LYS A 186 12.90 -4.14 10.19
N ILE A 187 12.08 -4.15 9.16
CA ILE A 187 10.69 -3.73 9.26
C ILE A 187 9.83 -4.94 9.56
N ILE A 188 8.97 -4.79 10.56
CA ILE A 188 7.88 -5.73 10.83
C ILE A 188 6.61 -5.03 10.36
N GLY A 189 6.09 -5.48 9.23
CA GLY A 189 4.83 -5.01 8.68
C GLY A 189 3.62 -5.59 9.42
N ARG A 190 2.44 -5.04 9.13
CA ARG A 190 1.14 -5.53 9.65
C ARG A 190 1.10 -5.70 11.16
N SER A 191 1.60 -4.69 11.87
CA SER A 191 1.79 -4.77 13.32
C SER A 191 0.46 -4.87 14.08
N SER A 192 -0.66 -4.47 13.49
CA SER A 192 -2.02 -4.68 14.06
C SER A 192 -2.47 -6.13 14.10
N LEU A 193 -1.85 -7.03 13.32
CA LEU A 193 -2.05 -8.48 13.42
C LEU A 193 -1.17 -9.12 14.50
N LEU A 194 -0.21 -8.37 15.05
CA LEU A 194 0.81 -8.86 15.98
C LEU A 194 0.66 -8.27 17.38
N LEU A 195 0.25 -7.01 17.47
CA LEU A 195 0.16 -6.23 18.70
C LEU A 195 -1.29 -6.15 19.20
N ASN A 196 -1.43 -6.12 20.51
CA ASN A 196 -2.67 -5.77 21.20
C ASN A 196 -2.56 -4.35 21.77
N GLU A 197 -3.69 -3.66 21.92
CA GLU A 197 -3.71 -2.49 22.80
C GLU A 197 -3.46 -2.92 24.25
N GLY A 198 -2.67 -2.15 24.99
CA GLY A 198 -2.23 -2.50 26.34
C GLY A 198 -0.96 -3.35 26.34
N GLU A 199 -0.96 -4.41 27.13
CA GLU A 199 0.25 -5.21 27.41
C GLU A 199 0.59 -6.16 26.27
N ASN A 200 1.87 -6.13 25.87
CA ASN A 200 2.48 -6.99 24.86
C ASN A 200 3.78 -7.58 25.40
N ILE A 201 4.28 -8.63 24.77
CA ILE A 201 5.57 -9.25 25.10
C ILE A 201 6.44 -9.35 23.86
N ILE A 202 7.71 -8.97 23.99
CA ILE A 202 8.77 -9.42 23.09
C ILE A 202 9.58 -10.51 23.79
N ALA A 203 9.85 -11.58 23.07
CA ALA A 203 10.64 -12.72 23.52
C ALA A 203 11.78 -12.98 22.53
N VAL A 204 12.97 -13.28 23.04
CA VAL A 204 14.16 -13.47 22.21
C VAL A 204 14.90 -14.71 22.67
N HIS A 205 15.32 -15.54 21.71
CA HIS A 205 16.26 -16.63 21.94
C HIS A 205 17.54 -16.23 21.21
N ALA A 206 18.55 -15.81 21.97
CA ALA A 206 19.82 -15.35 21.43
C ALA A 206 20.86 -16.46 21.59
N PHE A 207 21.63 -16.69 20.54
CA PHE A 207 22.53 -17.82 20.38
C PHE A 207 23.93 -17.33 20.08
N ASN A 208 24.90 -17.95 20.73
CA ASN A 208 26.30 -17.87 20.38
C ASN A 208 26.63 -18.98 19.36
N SER A 209 27.66 -18.76 18.56
CA SER A 209 28.20 -19.72 17.61
C SER A 209 28.82 -20.92 18.30
N ASN A 210 29.43 -20.75 19.49
CA ASN A 210 29.97 -21.84 20.30
C ASN A 210 30.41 -21.39 21.72
N VAL A 211 30.60 -22.35 22.63
CA VAL A 211 31.02 -22.10 24.04
C VAL A 211 32.46 -21.60 24.22
N LEU A 212 33.27 -21.55 23.16
CA LEU A 212 34.64 -21.02 23.17
C LEU A 212 34.73 -19.62 22.54
N SER A 213 33.62 -19.02 22.12
CA SER A 213 33.63 -17.67 21.54
C SER A 213 34.23 -16.64 22.51
N SER A 214 34.95 -15.67 21.93
CA SER A 214 35.57 -14.55 22.66
C SER A 214 34.55 -13.58 23.25
N ASP A 215 33.37 -13.54 22.65
CA ASP A 215 32.32 -12.58 22.89
C ASP A 215 30.93 -13.17 22.64
N PHE A 216 29.95 -12.44 23.14
CA PHE A 216 28.52 -12.55 22.88
C PHE A 216 27.89 -11.25 23.37
N SER A 217 27.04 -10.60 22.58
CA SER A 217 26.36 -9.38 23.01
C SER A 217 24.99 -9.29 22.36
N PHE A 218 23.96 -8.96 23.15
CA PHE A 218 22.62 -8.75 22.65
C PHE A 218 21.99 -7.46 23.20
N ASP A 219 21.58 -6.58 22.30
CA ASP A 219 20.72 -5.42 22.55
C ASP A 219 19.67 -5.28 21.42
N ILE A 220 18.57 -4.61 21.71
CA ILE A 220 17.44 -4.50 20.80
C ILE A 220 16.68 -3.20 21.08
N GLU A 221 16.19 -2.59 20.02
CA GLU A 221 15.37 -1.39 20.08
C GLU A 221 14.16 -1.58 19.17
N LEU A 222 12.97 -1.32 19.70
CA LEU A 222 11.71 -1.42 18.98
C LEU A 222 11.04 -0.04 18.91
N LYS A 223 10.74 0.41 17.69
CA LYS A 223 10.14 1.71 17.43
C LYS A 223 9.00 1.61 16.42
N SER A 224 8.10 2.58 16.39
CA SER A 224 7.33 2.82 15.15
C SER A 224 8.27 3.34 14.06
N THR A 225 7.93 3.07 12.81
CA THR A 225 8.66 3.66 11.68
C THR A 225 8.48 5.18 11.67
N PRO A 226 9.57 5.97 11.52
CA PRO A 226 9.45 7.41 11.33
C PRO A 226 8.71 7.74 10.02
N PHE A 227 8.03 8.87 9.96
CA PHE A 227 7.31 9.29 8.76
C PHE A 227 8.29 9.82 7.70
N LYS A 228 8.65 8.96 6.74
CA LYS A 228 9.64 9.26 5.70
C LYS A 228 9.21 8.73 4.33
N VAL A 229 9.60 9.42 3.28
CA VAL A 229 9.34 9.01 1.88
C VAL A 229 10.63 8.80 1.12
N SER A 230 10.56 8.07 0.01
CA SER A 230 11.68 7.89 -0.92
C SER A 230 11.35 8.47 -2.29
N LEU A 231 12.29 9.21 -2.87
CA LEU A 231 12.28 9.66 -4.25
C LEU A 231 13.33 8.86 -5.03
N VAL A 232 12.89 8.09 -6.02
CA VAL A 232 13.77 7.27 -6.86
C VAL A 232 13.70 7.81 -8.28
N GLU A 233 14.77 8.42 -8.76
CA GLU A 233 14.79 9.13 -10.04
C GLU A 233 15.85 8.58 -10.99
N ALA A 234 15.52 8.55 -12.29
CA ALA A 234 16.51 8.26 -13.30
C ALA A 234 17.51 9.42 -13.37
N ALA A 235 18.79 9.11 -13.27
CA ALA A 235 19.84 10.09 -13.48
C ALA A 235 19.77 10.63 -14.91
N ASP A 236 19.95 11.94 -15.09
CA ASP A 236 19.97 12.56 -16.41
C ASP A 236 21.28 12.27 -17.17
N ALA A 237 21.46 12.89 -18.33
CA ALA A 237 22.64 12.67 -19.17
C ALA A 237 23.95 13.08 -18.49
N GLU A 238 23.89 13.98 -17.51
CA GLU A 238 25.04 14.42 -16.70
C GLU A 238 25.16 13.60 -15.40
N GLY A 239 24.34 12.57 -15.20
CA GLY A 239 24.33 11.72 -14.02
C GLY A 239 23.59 12.33 -12.82
N ARG A 240 22.90 13.46 -12.98
CA ARG A 240 22.24 14.18 -11.88
C ARG A 240 20.90 13.52 -11.56
N PHE A 241 20.61 13.33 -10.27
CA PHE A 241 19.37 12.68 -9.82
C PHE A 241 18.70 13.36 -8.63
N LEU A 242 19.40 14.28 -7.96
CA LEU A 242 18.86 14.96 -6.79
C LEU A 242 17.83 16.04 -7.18
N PRO A 243 16.85 16.31 -6.30
CA PRO A 243 15.89 17.39 -6.54
C PRO A 243 16.49 18.78 -6.28
N GLU A 244 17.63 18.86 -5.60
CA GLU A 244 18.39 20.09 -5.35
C GLU A 244 19.90 19.76 -5.30
N ASP A 245 20.76 20.75 -5.53
CA ASP A 245 22.20 20.60 -5.43
C ASP A 245 22.59 20.21 -4.00
N SER A 246 23.38 19.13 -3.87
CA SER A 246 23.98 18.78 -2.60
C SER A 246 25.03 19.82 -2.19
N PRO A 247 25.05 20.29 -0.93
CA PRO A 247 26.15 21.13 -0.42
C PRO A 247 27.52 20.45 -0.50
N ASN A 248 27.56 19.12 -0.55
CA ASN A 248 28.76 18.33 -0.78
C ASN A 248 28.60 17.43 -2.01
N LEU A 249 29.40 17.68 -3.05
CA LEU A 249 29.37 16.91 -4.30
C LEU A 249 30.19 15.61 -4.24
N GLU A 250 30.91 15.36 -3.14
CA GLU A 250 31.61 14.11 -2.84
C GLU A 250 31.18 13.60 -1.46
N PRO A 251 29.89 13.22 -1.29
CA PRO A 251 29.39 12.79 0.00
C PRO A 251 29.87 11.37 0.36
N GLU A 252 30.11 11.15 1.65
CA GLU A 252 30.39 9.83 2.22
C GLU A 252 29.09 9.06 2.54
N ASP A 253 29.18 7.73 2.62
CA ASP A 253 28.05 6.86 2.96
C ASP A 253 27.28 7.35 4.21
N GLY A 254 25.95 7.46 4.07
CA GLY A 254 25.08 7.94 5.14
C GLY A 254 24.95 9.47 5.22
N TYR A 255 25.52 10.20 4.26
CA TYR A 255 25.36 11.65 4.14
C TYR A 255 23.89 12.08 4.05
N ASN A 256 23.59 13.17 4.74
CA ASN A 256 22.31 13.85 4.69
C ASN A 256 22.53 15.37 4.71
N PHE A 257 21.59 16.10 4.15
CA PHE A 257 21.63 17.56 4.11
C PHE A 257 20.23 18.16 4.23
N GLN A 258 20.19 19.37 4.78
CA GLN A 258 18.99 20.19 4.85
C GLN A 258 18.72 20.78 3.46
N GLY A 259 17.52 20.58 2.92
CA GLY A 259 17.09 21.22 1.67
C GLY A 259 16.92 22.73 1.84
N ASN A 260 16.96 23.48 0.75
CA ASN A 260 16.72 24.92 0.71
C ASN A 260 15.60 25.27 -0.28
N SER A 261 15.25 26.56 -0.37
CA SER A 261 14.23 27.09 -1.29
C SER A 261 12.90 26.32 -1.24
N PHE A 262 12.64 25.45 -2.22
CA PHE A 262 11.40 24.68 -2.34
C PHE A 262 11.31 23.53 -1.33
N PHE A 263 12.43 23.19 -0.70
CA PHE A 263 12.60 22.03 0.17
C PHE A 263 13.11 22.38 1.57
N GLU A 264 12.92 23.62 2.03
CA GLU A 264 13.40 24.13 3.34
C GLU A 264 12.90 23.31 4.55
N LYS A 265 11.84 22.51 4.38
CA LYS A 265 11.27 21.66 5.43
C LYS A 265 11.82 20.23 5.42
N GLN A 266 12.58 19.85 4.39
CA GLN A 266 13.03 18.48 4.17
C GLN A 266 14.50 18.29 4.50
N ILE A 267 14.81 17.16 5.15
CA ILE A 267 16.17 16.61 5.23
C ILE A 267 16.28 15.51 4.18
N PHE A 268 17.16 15.73 3.20
CA PHE A 268 17.52 14.74 2.20
C PHE A 268 18.56 13.78 2.77
N ARG A 269 18.29 12.48 2.66
CA ARG A 269 19.20 11.39 3.01
C ARG A 269 19.65 10.73 1.72
N VAL A 270 20.92 10.91 1.37
CA VAL A 270 21.47 10.35 0.14
C VAL A 270 21.67 8.86 0.36
N LYS A 271 21.07 8.06 -0.53
CA LYS A 271 21.14 6.60 -0.45
C LYS A 271 21.98 5.97 -1.56
N THR A 272 22.20 6.70 -2.63
CA THR A 272 23.07 6.29 -3.74
C THR A 272 24.45 6.93 -3.59
N PHE A 273 25.49 6.09 -3.56
CA PHE A 273 26.88 6.50 -3.58
C PHE A 273 27.61 5.82 -4.73
N SER A 274 27.83 6.53 -5.83
CA SER A 274 28.46 5.97 -7.04
C SER A 274 29.26 7.01 -7.81
N GLU A 275 30.38 6.60 -8.40
CA GLU A 275 31.15 7.42 -9.35
C GLU A 275 30.38 7.69 -10.66
N SER A 276 29.29 6.95 -10.90
CA SER A 276 28.46 7.08 -12.11
C SER A 276 27.36 8.13 -12.00
N VAL A 277 27.26 8.85 -10.88
CA VAL A 277 26.21 9.85 -10.64
C VAL A 277 26.83 11.19 -10.22
N SER A 278 26.07 12.26 -10.41
CA SER A 278 26.35 13.59 -9.89
C SER A 278 25.37 13.91 -8.77
N TYR A 279 25.86 14.53 -7.70
CA TYR A 279 25.06 15.01 -6.57
C TYR A 279 24.58 16.46 -6.79
N GLU A 280 24.47 16.85 -8.05
CA GLU A 280 23.82 18.09 -8.46
C GLU A 280 22.33 17.84 -8.76
N ARG A 281 21.60 18.94 -8.89
CA ARG A 281 20.17 18.95 -9.20
C ARG A 281 19.88 18.50 -10.62
N SER A 282 18.93 17.57 -10.74
CA SER A 282 18.19 17.33 -11.97
C SER A 282 16.90 18.15 -11.99
N SER A 283 16.62 18.85 -13.09
CA SER A 283 15.37 19.63 -13.24
C SER A 283 14.13 18.74 -13.25
N HIS A 284 14.26 17.50 -13.72
CA HIS A 284 13.18 16.51 -13.64
C HIS A 284 12.89 16.15 -12.18
N SER A 285 13.94 15.77 -11.44
CA SER A 285 13.84 15.40 -10.02
C SER A 285 13.31 16.56 -9.15
N GLU A 286 13.73 17.80 -9.42
CA GLU A 286 13.19 19.00 -8.77
C GLU A 286 11.67 19.11 -8.98
N GLY A 287 11.21 19.01 -10.25
CA GLY A 287 9.79 19.10 -10.58
C GLY A 287 8.93 18.02 -9.93
N VAL A 288 9.45 16.78 -9.86
CA VAL A 288 8.81 15.65 -9.17
C VAL A 288 8.78 15.90 -7.66
N GLY A 289 9.92 16.26 -7.06
CA GLY A 289 10.06 16.52 -5.64
C GLY A 289 9.13 17.64 -5.16
N LYS A 290 9.00 18.73 -5.93
CA LYS A 290 8.11 19.85 -5.61
C LYS A 290 6.65 19.42 -5.48
N ARG A 291 6.16 18.56 -6.38
CA ARG A 291 4.79 18.00 -6.36
C ARG A 291 4.60 16.94 -5.28
N PHE A 292 5.66 16.23 -4.90
CA PHE A 292 5.57 15.14 -3.92
C PHE A 292 5.65 15.64 -2.48
N PHE A 293 6.68 16.40 -2.12
CA PHE A 293 6.94 16.83 -0.72
C PHE A 293 7.47 18.26 -0.59
N GLY A 294 7.72 18.97 -1.70
CA GLY A 294 8.17 20.35 -1.67
C GLY A 294 7.03 21.36 -1.48
N ASP A 295 7.30 22.61 -1.82
CA ASP A 295 6.37 23.73 -1.66
C ASP A 295 5.13 23.69 -2.58
N GLU A 296 5.14 22.92 -3.66
CA GLU A 296 3.97 22.68 -4.53
C GLU A 296 3.13 21.47 -4.08
N SER A 297 3.46 20.85 -2.95
CA SER A 297 2.81 19.63 -2.46
C SER A 297 1.80 19.88 -1.34
N ILE A 298 0.72 19.10 -1.31
CA ILE A 298 -0.22 19.01 -0.17
C ILE A 298 0.41 18.31 1.06
N THR A 299 1.59 17.73 0.89
CA THR A 299 2.40 17.12 1.95
C THR A 299 3.77 17.79 2.11
N SER A 300 3.83 19.11 1.95
CA SER A 300 5.06 19.91 2.17
C SER A 300 5.68 19.76 3.57
N TRP A 301 4.93 19.20 4.51
CA TRP A 301 5.32 18.96 5.89
C TRP A 301 6.18 17.69 6.10
N ILE A 302 6.35 16.85 5.07
CA ILE A 302 7.15 15.62 5.19
C ILE A 302 8.59 15.98 5.56
N PRO A 303 9.14 15.54 6.70
CA PRO A 303 10.40 16.07 7.21
C PRO A 303 11.63 15.41 6.59
N SER A 304 11.51 14.20 6.05
CA SER A 304 12.68 13.43 5.59
C SER A 304 12.39 12.64 4.32
N VAL A 305 13.34 12.74 3.39
CA VAL A 305 13.27 12.14 2.06
C VAL A 305 14.54 11.34 1.81
N ASP A 306 14.41 10.04 1.57
CA ASP A 306 15.49 9.23 0.98
C ASP A 306 15.56 9.49 -0.53
N VAL A 307 16.75 9.71 -1.06
CA VAL A 307 16.95 9.98 -2.50
C VAL A 307 17.87 8.94 -3.11
N TYR A 308 17.41 8.34 -4.21
CA TYR A 308 18.13 7.30 -4.95
C TYR A 308 18.22 7.62 -6.43
N ALA A 309 19.33 7.23 -7.06
CA ALA A 309 19.39 7.08 -8.50
C ALA A 309 18.83 5.70 -8.91
N ALA A 310 17.87 5.67 -9.83
CA ALA A 310 17.10 4.48 -10.21
C ALA A 310 17.95 3.25 -10.59
N ASN A 311 19.04 3.46 -11.33
CA ASN A 311 19.94 2.37 -11.74
C ASN A 311 20.65 1.75 -10.54
N GLN A 312 21.07 2.56 -9.57
CA GLN A 312 21.75 2.08 -8.37
C GLN A 312 20.73 1.49 -7.38
N TRP A 313 19.56 2.11 -7.21
CA TRP A 313 18.42 1.55 -6.48
C TRP A 313 18.07 0.12 -6.91
N SER A 314 18.00 -0.12 -8.22
CA SER A 314 17.69 -1.46 -8.74
C SER A 314 18.82 -2.47 -8.56
N SER A 315 20.09 -2.06 -8.63
CA SER A 315 21.24 -2.98 -8.69
C SER A 315 22.02 -3.16 -7.40
N GLN A 316 22.24 -2.10 -6.61
CA GLN A 316 23.18 -2.08 -5.48
C GLN A 316 22.61 -1.47 -4.21
N ASP A 317 21.76 -0.44 -4.31
CA ASP A 317 21.33 0.33 -3.13
C ASP A 317 20.05 -0.19 -2.49
N PHE A 318 19.23 -0.96 -3.22
CA PHE A 318 17.97 -1.46 -2.68
C PHE A 318 17.56 -2.84 -3.17
N LEU A 319 17.21 -3.03 -4.45
CA LEU A 319 16.67 -4.33 -4.91
C LEU A 319 17.73 -5.43 -5.03
N LEU A 320 19.01 -5.04 -5.15
CA LEU A 320 20.15 -5.95 -5.30
C LEU A 320 20.00 -6.91 -6.50
N PHE A 321 19.47 -6.41 -7.61
CA PHE A 321 19.27 -7.17 -8.84
C PHE A 321 20.56 -7.87 -9.30
N GLY A 322 20.44 -9.13 -9.71
CA GLY A 322 21.58 -9.94 -10.19
C GLY A 322 22.43 -10.56 -9.08
N THR A 323 22.14 -10.27 -7.81
CA THR A 323 22.85 -10.87 -6.67
C THR A 323 22.04 -12.02 -6.04
N LEU A 324 22.67 -12.81 -5.17
CA LEU A 324 21.97 -13.81 -4.34
C LEU A 324 21.40 -13.22 -3.04
N LEU A 325 21.43 -11.90 -2.86
CA LEU A 325 20.91 -11.23 -1.68
C LEU A 325 19.48 -10.73 -1.93
N PRO A 326 18.58 -10.79 -0.94
CA PRO A 326 17.25 -10.22 -1.05
C PRO A 326 17.33 -8.68 -1.03
N PRO A 327 16.28 -7.98 -1.48
CA PRO A 327 16.22 -6.52 -1.36
C PRO A 327 16.50 -6.04 0.06
N LEU A 328 17.17 -4.89 0.20
CA LEU A 328 17.35 -4.23 1.49
C LEU A 328 16.01 -3.81 2.08
N THR A 329 15.99 -3.54 3.38
CA THR A 329 14.80 -3.11 4.11
C THR A 329 14.42 -1.67 3.70
N GLU A 330 13.18 -1.43 3.30
CA GLU A 330 12.66 -0.08 3.07
C GLU A 330 12.07 0.48 4.37
N GLU A 331 12.62 1.58 4.90
CA GLU A 331 12.10 2.26 6.08
C GLU A 331 11.04 3.32 5.74
N SER A 332 11.06 3.86 4.54
CA SER A 332 10.07 4.86 4.07
C SER A 332 8.70 4.22 3.89
N MET A 333 7.63 4.97 4.14
CA MET A 333 6.27 4.45 3.94
C MET A 333 5.83 4.51 2.48
N ILE A 334 6.39 5.44 1.70
CA ILE A 334 5.99 5.69 0.32
C ILE A 334 7.23 5.87 -0.56
N GLN A 335 7.28 5.16 -1.68
CA GLN A 335 8.24 5.40 -2.76
C GLN A 335 7.54 6.04 -3.96
N ASN A 336 8.16 7.06 -4.55
CA ASN A 336 7.77 7.61 -5.84
C ASN A 336 8.77 7.19 -6.93
N HIS A 337 8.26 6.67 -8.05
CA HIS A 337 9.02 6.32 -9.25
C HIS A 337 8.45 7.03 -10.47
N SER A 338 9.03 8.18 -10.82
CA SER A 338 8.62 8.96 -12.00
C SER A 338 9.54 8.71 -13.21
N TRP A 339 9.96 7.46 -13.41
CA TRP A 339 10.85 7.03 -14.49
C TRP A 339 10.41 5.70 -15.09
N ILE A 340 10.87 5.42 -16.31
CA ILE A 340 10.57 4.18 -17.04
C ILE A 340 11.80 3.68 -17.78
N THR A 341 11.78 2.41 -18.16
CA THR A 341 12.66 1.88 -19.21
C THR A 341 11.98 0.69 -19.89
N TYR A 342 12.23 0.53 -21.19
CA TYR A 342 11.90 -0.70 -21.93
C TYR A 342 13.11 -1.62 -22.06
N GLY A 343 14.34 -1.09 -21.91
CA GLY A 343 15.60 -1.82 -22.03
C GLY A 343 15.97 -2.28 -23.45
N TYR A 344 15.00 -2.46 -24.36
CA TYR A 344 15.22 -2.89 -25.75
C TYR A 344 14.52 -1.97 -26.77
N SER A 345 14.96 -2.07 -28.03
CA SER A 345 14.42 -1.33 -29.18
C SER A 345 14.16 -2.27 -30.36
N GLU A 346 13.63 -1.74 -31.46
CA GLU A 346 13.47 -2.49 -32.73
C GLU A 346 14.79 -3.04 -33.29
N ASN A 347 15.92 -2.47 -32.88
CA ASN A 347 17.26 -2.91 -33.29
C ASN A 347 17.86 -4.01 -32.38
N SER A 348 17.20 -4.33 -31.26
CA SER A 348 17.69 -5.36 -30.34
C SER A 348 17.49 -6.75 -30.94
N SER A 349 18.51 -7.60 -30.84
CA SER A 349 18.42 -9.00 -31.22
C SER A 349 17.47 -9.78 -30.30
N ALA A 350 16.97 -10.91 -30.78
CA ALA A 350 16.08 -11.77 -30.00
C ALA A 350 16.69 -12.19 -28.64
N ALA A 351 18.00 -12.51 -28.63
CA ALA A 351 18.70 -12.91 -27.41
C ALA A 351 18.90 -11.77 -26.41
N GLU A 352 19.12 -10.54 -26.90
CA GLU A 352 19.19 -9.35 -26.04
C GLU A 352 17.82 -9.08 -25.39
N ILE A 353 16.75 -9.15 -26.18
CA ILE A 353 15.38 -8.98 -25.67
C ILE A 353 15.09 -10.04 -24.59
N ASP A 354 15.36 -11.32 -24.85
CA ASP A 354 15.15 -12.39 -23.87
C ASP A 354 15.92 -12.13 -22.57
N SER A 355 17.17 -11.66 -22.66
CA SER A 355 18.00 -11.32 -21.50
C SER A 355 17.44 -10.16 -20.69
N ILE A 356 16.92 -9.13 -21.37
CA ILE A 356 16.28 -7.98 -20.73
C ILE A 356 14.97 -8.38 -20.06
N VAL A 357 14.16 -9.23 -20.71
CA VAL A 357 12.91 -9.75 -20.12
C VAL A 357 13.20 -10.52 -18.82
N LEU A 358 14.25 -11.36 -18.80
CA LEU A 358 14.67 -12.05 -17.58
C LEU A 358 15.06 -11.08 -16.47
N ALA A 359 15.83 -10.03 -16.79
CA ALA A 359 16.23 -9.00 -15.85
C ALA A 359 15.02 -8.25 -15.28
N HIS A 360 14.11 -7.80 -16.15
CA HIS A 360 12.89 -7.08 -15.76
C HIS A 360 11.99 -7.93 -14.86
N ASN A 361 11.82 -9.21 -15.20
CA ASN A 361 11.06 -10.15 -14.38
C ASN A 361 11.67 -10.28 -12.98
N GLU A 362 13.00 -10.42 -12.86
CA GLU A 362 13.67 -10.48 -11.57
C GLU A 362 13.46 -9.19 -10.76
N ILE A 363 13.61 -8.03 -11.39
CA ILE A 363 13.41 -6.72 -10.75
C ILE A 363 11.97 -6.57 -10.22
N ILE A 364 10.96 -6.91 -11.02
CA ILE A 364 9.56 -6.82 -10.57
C ILE A 364 9.28 -7.78 -9.41
N ARG A 365 9.83 -9.00 -9.46
CA ARG A 365 9.67 -9.98 -8.36
C ARG A 365 10.30 -9.48 -7.06
N ARG A 366 11.50 -8.91 -7.15
CA ARG A 366 12.18 -8.28 -6.01
C ARG A 366 11.38 -7.10 -5.47
N PHE A 367 10.82 -6.28 -6.35
CA PHE A 367 10.03 -5.13 -5.97
C PHE A 367 8.72 -5.51 -5.28
N ASP A 368 7.95 -6.44 -5.85
CA ASP A 368 6.73 -6.96 -5.22
C ASP A 368 7.02 -7.66 -3.88
N TYR A 369 8.13 -8.41 -3.80
CA TYR A 369 8.60 -8.99 -2.54
C TYR A 369 8.91 -7.92 -1.50
N ALA A 370 9.62 -6.85 -1.86
CA ALA A 370 9.96 -5.78 -0.93
C ALA A 370 8.71 -5.04 -0.44
N ILE A 371 7.78 -4.70 -1.35
CA ILE A 371 6.49 -4.09 -0.99
C ILE A 371 5.73 -4.98 0.00
N ASN A 372 5.61 -6.28 -0.29
CA ASN A 372 4.86 -7.19 0.58
C ASN A 372 5.58 -7.51 1.90
N ARG A 373 6.92 -7.53 1.92
CA ARG A 373 7.70 -7.79 3.14
C ARG A 373 7.68 -6.58 4.08
N ASP A 374 7.94 -5.40 3.54
CA ASP A 374 8.16 -4.18 4.33
C ASP A 374 6.91 -3.30 4.44
N GLN A 375 5.84 -3.63 3.69
CA GLN A 375 4.53 -2.96 3.73
C GLN A 375 4.61 -1.45 3.43
N PHE A 376 5.46 -1.05 2.49
CA PHE A 376 5.47 0.32 1.95
C PHE A 376 4.59 0.42 0.69
N ILE A 377 4.17 1.63 0.34
CA ILE A 377 3.36 1.89 -0.85
C ILE A 377 4.26 2.47 -1.94
N ALA A 378 4.23 1.90 -3.14
CA ALA A 378 4.97 2.44 -4.27
C ALA A 378 4.03 3.03 -5.32
N CYS A 379 4.26 4.28 -5.71
CA CYS A 379 3.60 4.90 -6.86
C CYS A 379 4.54 4.91 -8.05
N VAL A 380 4.07 4.39 -9.19
CA VAL A 380 4.89 4.22 -10.39
C VAL A 380 4.24 4.89 -11.59
N GLY A 381 4.97 5.79 -12.24
CA GLY A 381 4.49 6.45 -13.46
C GLY A 381 4.56 5.55 -14.70
N LEU A 382 3.58 5.68 -15.58
CA LEU A 382 3.63 5.08 -16.92
C LEU A 382 4.52 5.91 -17.86
N ASN A 383 4.87 5.35 -19.02
CA ASN A 383 5.55 6.12 -20.05
C ASN A 383 4.57 7.12 -20.70
N ASN A 384 5.06 8.28 -21.10
CA ASN A 384 4.27 9.28 -21.80
C ASN A 384 4.03 8.83 -23.26
N GLY A 385 2.84 9.11 -23.79
CA GLY A 385 2.45 8.80 -25.17
C GLY A 385 1.47 7.63 -25.27
N ASP A 386 0.39 7.88 -25.99
CA ASP A 386 -0.82 7.06 -26.04
C ASP A 386 -0.73 5.84 -26.99
N SER A 387 0.36 5.77 -27.76
CA SER A 387 0.75 4.65 -28.62
C SER A 387 1.77 3.71 -27.96
N SER A 388 2.23 4.04 -26.76
CA SER A 388 3.24 3.26 -26.06
C SER A 388 2.61 2.08 -25.28
N LYS A 389 3.37 0.99 -25.16
CA LYS A 389 2.98 -0.17 -24.35
C LYS A 389 3.34 0.06 -22.89
N VAL A 390 2.61 -0.54 -21.96
CA VAL A 390 2.96 -0.52 -20.53
C VAL A 390 4.43 -0.94 -20.35
N PRO A 391 5.26 -0.17 -19.62
CA PRO A 391 6.64 -0.55 -19.34
C PRO A 391 6.72 -1.92 -18.64
N SER A 392 7.66 -2.75 -19.09
CA SER A 392 7.86 -4.11 -18.58
C SER A 392 8.55 -4.18 -17.23
N ILE A 393 8.92 -3.03 -16.65
CA ILE A 393 9.57 -2.89 -15.33
C ILE A 393 8.80 -1.87 -14.50
N LEU A 394 8.66 -2.13 -13.20
CA LEU A 394 7.90 -1.37 -12.20
C LEU A 394 6.40 -1.18 -12.50
N ALA A 395 6.03 -0.57 -13.63
CA ALA A 395 4.62 -0.38 -14.01
C ALA A 395 3.88 -1.71 -14.23
N SER A 396 4.62 -2.78 -14.48
CA SER A 396 4.12 -4.16 -14.50
C SER A 396 4.19 -4.85 -13.13
N SER A 397 4.38 -4.13 -12.02
CA SER A 397 4.26 -4.67 -10.65
C SER A 397 2.83 -5.12 -10.36
N TYR A 398 2.69 -6.13 -9.51
CA TYR A 398 1.38 -6.48 -8.93
C TYR A 398 1.03 -5.54 -7.78
N ASN A 399 2.01 -5.24 -6.92
CA ASN A 399 1.74 -4.65 -5.61
C ASN A 399 1.83 -3.11 -5.60
N ALA A 400 2.35 -2.48 -6.66
CA ALA A 400 2.42 -1.03 -6.79
C ALA A 400 1.08 -0.40 -7.24
N ILE A 401 1.00 0.92 -7.06
CA ILE A 401 -0.05 1.79 -7.62
C ILE A 401 0.52 2.49 -8.85
N VAL A 402 0.01 2.15 -10.02
CA VAL A 402 0.50 2.62 -11.30
C VAL A 402 -0.34 3.80 -11.78
N VAL A 403 0.33 4.90 -12.12
CA VAL A 403 -0.28 6.21 -12.35
C VAL A 403 -0.19 6.60 -13.81
N GLY A 404 -1.35 6.90 -14.41
CA GLY A 404 -1.48 7.49 -15.73
C GLY A 404 -1.93 8.95 -15.68
N ASN A 405 -2.31 9.48 -16.84
CA ASN A 405 -2.76 10.86 -17.01
C ASN A 405 -4.24 10.92 -17.47
N THR A 406 -5.03 11.84 -16.92
CA THR A 406 -6.44 12.05 -17.32
C THR A 406 -6.61 12.47 -18.78
N ASN A 407 -5.58 13.05 -19.40
CA ASN A 407 -5.59 13.35 -20.83
C ASN A 407 -5.40 12.09 -21.73
N GLY A 408 -5.18 10.91 -21.13
CA GLY A 408 -5.00 9.64 -21.85
C GLY A 408 -3.67 9.49 -22.60
N SER A 409 -2.75 10.46 -22.47
CA SER A 409 -1.46 10.52 -23.19
C SER A 409 -0.36 9.74 -22.46
N HIS A 410 -0.63 8.48 -22.14
CA HIS A 410 0.28 7.57 -21.46
C HIS A 410 0.16 6.15 -22.01
N SER A 411 1.13 5.30 -21.68
CA SER A 411 1.04 3.86 -21.96
C SER A 411 -0.26 3.29 -21.44
N ARG A 412 -0.91 2.40 -22.18
CA ARG A 412 -2.24 1.91 -21.83
C ARG A 412 -2.45 0.47 -22.27
N GLY A 413 -3.47 -0.17 -21.70
CA GLY A 413 -3.81 -1.56 -21.98
C GLY A 413 -3.12 -2.55 -21.03
N GLY A 414 -2.97 -3.78 -21.50
CA GLY A 414 -2.39 -4.86 -20.72
C GLY A 414 -0.88 -4.72 -20.53
N THR A 415 -0.36 -5.17 -19.39
CA THR A 415 1.08 -5.43 -19.19
C THR A 415 1.64 -6.28 -20.35
N PRO A 416 2.89 -6.07 -20.76
CA PRO A 416 3.42 -6.64 -22.00
C PRO A 416 3.28 -8.16 -22.09
N SER A 417 2.87 -8.66 -23.26
CA SER A 417 3.04 -10.05 -23.68
C SER A 417 4.06 -10.14 -24.81
N VAL A 418 4.70 -11.30 -24.96
CA VAL A 418 5.85 -11.52 -25.86
C VAL A 418 5.46 -11.74 -27.32
N LEU A 419 4.19 -11.58 -27.69
CA LEU A 419 3.76 -11.81 -29.08
C LEU A 419 4.44 -10.81 -30.05
N GLY A 420 5.51 -11.27 -30.70
CA GLY A 420 6.18 -10.62 -31.83
C GLY A 420 7.57 -10.00 -31.60
N ILE A 421 8.19 -10.14 -30.42
CA ILE A 421 9.56 -9.65 -30.12
C ILE A 421 10.34 -10.69 -29.29
N GLY A 422 11.65 -10.84 -29.50
CA GLY A 422 12.47 -11.87 -28.83
C GLY A 422 12.51 -13.22 -29.56
N SER A 423 12.94 -14.29 -28.88
CA SER A 423 12.90 -15.66 -29.44
C SER A 423 11.53 -16.34 -29.29
N GLY A 424 10.63 -15.74 -28.49
CA GLY A 424 9.34 -16.31 -28.12
C GLY A 424 9.40 -17.36 -27.01
N THR A 425 10.57 -17.54 -26.36
CA THR A 425 10.77 -18.56 -25.32
C THR A 425 10.74 -18.02 -23.88
N VAL A 426 10.96 -16.72 -23.69
CA VAL A 426 10.92 -16.05 -22.39
C VAL A 426 9.71 -15.13 -22.36
N ASN A 427 8.85 -15.24 -21.35
CA ASN A 427 7.67 -14.38 -21.19
C ASN A 427 7.85 -13.33 -20.10
N HIS A 428 7.27 -12.15 -20.31
CA HIS A 428 7.06 -11.16 -19.25
C HIS A 428 6.16 -11.73 -18.16
N ASP A 429 6.46 -11.39 -16.91
CA ASP A 429 5.69 -11.82 -15.74
C ASP A 429 4.33 -11.10 -15.67
N GLY A 430 3.25 -11.85 -15.53
CA GLY A 430 1.89 -11.31 -15.36
C GLY A 430 1.38 -10.48 -16.54
N ALA A 431 1.54 -10.98 -17.77
CA ALA A 431 1.09 -10.32 -18.99
C ALA A 431 -0.44 -10.16 -19.05
N GLY A 432 -0.92 -9.09 -19.68
CA GLY A 432 -2.34 -8.82 -19.94
C GLY A 432 -3.08 -8.08 -18.84
N ARG A 433 -2.51 -7.92 -17.64
CA ARG A 433 -3.11 -7.17 -16.53
C ARG A 433 -3.28 -5.70 -16.88
N LEU A 434 -4.39 -5.09 -16.49
CA LEU A 434 -4.70 -3.74 -16.92
C LEU A 434 -3.95 -2.69 -16.10
N LYS A 435 -3.42 -1.68 -16.80
CA LYS A 435 -2.78 -0.49 -16.24
C LYS A 435 -3.19 0.75 -17.04
N PRO A 436 -3.24 1.96 -16.43
CA PRO A 436 -2.90 2.29 -15.03
C PRO A 436 -3.90 1.76 -14.00
N ASP A 437 -3.54 1.80 -12.72
CA ASP A 437 -4.49 1.57 -11.63
C ASP A 437 -5.37 2.82 -11.40
N VAL A 438 -4.79 4.03 -11.49
CA VAL A 438 -5.48 5.33 -11.38
C VAL A 438 -4.84 6.38 -12.28
N VAL A 439 -5.55 7.47 -12.56
CA VAL A 439 -5.01 8.63 -13.27
C VAL A 439 -5.01 9.89 -12.41
N ALA A 440 -4.10 10.81 -12.72
CA ALA A 440 -4.14 12.19 -12.24
C ALA A 440 -4.01 13.16 -13.42
N ASN A 441 -4.36 14.41 -13.20
CA ASN A 441 -4.35 15.52 -14.14
C ASN A 441 -3.10 16.40 -13.98
N ASP A 442 -2.17 16.27 -14.93
CA ASP A 442 -1.05 17.20 -15.12
C ASP A 442 -0.56 17.06 -16.57
N ASN A 443 0.60 17.64 -16.91
CA ASN A 443 1.15 17.63 -18.27
C ASN A 443 1.90 16.34 -18.64
N SER A 444 2.29 15.52 -17.67
CA SER A 444 3.03 14.27 -17.88
C SER A 444 2.75 13.25 -16.78
N THR A 445 2.97 11.96 -17.05
CA THR A 445 2.89 10.91 -16.02
C THR A 445 3.89 11.13 -14.89
N SER A 446 5.08 11.70 -15.17
CA SER A 446 6.06 12.08 -14.15
C SER A 446 5.60 13.25 -13.27
N SER A 447 4.62 14.03 -13.71
CA SER A 447 3.99 15.06 -12.89
C SER A 447 2.75 14.51 -12.16
N CYS A 448 2.00 13.59 -12.76
CA CYS A 448 0.86 12.90 -12.15
C CYS A 448 1.26 11.98 -10.98
N THR A 449 2.35 11.23 -11.13
CA THR A 449 2.81 10.24 -10.12
C THR A 449 3.08 10.86 -8.75
N PRO A 450 3.85 11.97 -8.63
CA PRO A 450 4.09 12.62 -7.33
C PRO A 450 2.84 13.22 -6.69
N GLN A 451 1.84 13.64 -7.48
CA GLN A 451 0.55 14.08 -6.93
C GLN A 451 -0.17 12.93 -6.22
N VAL A 452 -0.19 11.74 -6.83
CA VAL A 452 -0.76 10.53 -6.22
C VAL A 452 0.05 10.11 -4.99
N SER A 453 1.38 10.14 -5.05
CA SER A 453 2.23 9.87 -3.88
C SER A 453 1.99 10.86 -2.73
N SER A 454 1.76 12.13 -3.03
CA SER A 454 1.44 13.15 -2.04
C SER A 454 0.06 12.91 -1.41
N ALA A 455 -0.97 12.62 -2.22
CA ALA A 455 -2.31 12.28 -1.71
C ALA A 455 -2.29 11.04 -0.80
N ILE A 456 -1.56 10.00 -1.18
CA ILE A 456 -1.38 8.79 -0.36
C ILE A 456 -0.61 9.12 0.93
N SER A 457 0.40 9.99 0.86
CA SER A 457 1.14 10.44 2.07
C SER A 457 0.22 11.15 3.04
N LEU A 458 -0.68 12.01 2.55
CA LEU A 458 -1.65 12.70 3.39
C LEU A 458 -2.60 11.70 4.06
N LEU A 459 -3.19 10.78 3.29
CA LEU A 459 -4.12 9.79 3.82
C LEU A 459 -3.44 8.81 4.79
N TYR A 460 -2.20 8.40 4.51
CA TYR A 460 -1.41 7.56 5.41
C TYR A 460 -1.15 8.27 6.75
N GLY A 461 -0.80 9.56 6.70
CA GLY A 461 -0.61 10.39 7.89
C GLY A 461 -1.88 10.53 8.73
N ILE A 462 -3.02 10.81 8.08
CA ILE A 462 -4.33 10.86 8.72
C ILE A 462 -4.67 9.50 9.36
N SER A 463 -4.52 8.40 8.62
CA SER A 463 -4.79 7.04 9.08
C SER A 463 -3.96 6.67 10.30
N SER A 464 -2.66 7.01 10.28
CA SER A 464 -1.75 6.78 11.39
C SER A 464 -2.14 7.58 12.63
N ASN A 465 -2.54 8.86 12.46
CA ASN A 465 -2.99 9.71 13.55
C ASN A 465 -4.34 9.25 14.16
N LEU A 466 -5.24 8.73 13.33
CA LEU A 466 -6.53 8.18 13.76
C LEU A 466 -6.43 6.78 14.38
N GLY A 467 -5.23 6.18 14.46
CA GLY A 467 -5.07 4.83 15.00
C GLY A 467 -5.67 3.75 14.09
N MET A 468 -5.62 3.94 12.77
CA MET A 468 -6.14 3.02 11.76
C MET A 468 -4.98 2.34 10.99
N PRO A 469 -4.19 1.45 11.62
CA PRO A 469 -3.02 0.85 10.99
C PRO A 469 -3.36 -0.01 9.75
N ASN A 470 -4.55 -0.64 9.71
CA ASN A 470 -4.96 -1.50 8.60
C ASN A 470 -5.17 -0.72 7.29
N ALA A 471 -5.60 0.54 7.37
CA ALA A 471 -5.74 1.39 6.19
C ALA A 471 -4.39 1.79 5.59
N CYS A 472 -3.29 1.71 6.36
CA CYS A 472 -1.94 1.98 5.88
C CYS A 472 -1.31 0.82 5.09
N PHE A 473 -1.96 -0.36 5.03
CA PHE A 473 -1.45 -1.48 4.24
C PHE A 473 -1.59 -1.19 2.74
N PRO A 474 -0.64 -1.64 1.90
CA PRO A 474 -0.61 -1.26 0.49
C PRO A 474 -1.87 -1.68 -0.27
N GLU A 475 -2.39 -2.88 -0.02
CA GLU A 475 -3.64 -3.39 -0.60
C GLU A 475 -4.87 -2.58 -0.15
N THR A 476 -4.95 -2.21 1.14
CA THR A 476 -6.08 -1.43 1.69
C THR A 476 -6.05 0.01 1.19
N MET A 477 -4.91 0.69 1.24
CA MET A 477 -4.79 2.05 0.73
C MET A 477 -5.03 2.11 -0.78
N LYS A 478 -4.56 1.12 -1.54
CA LYS A 478 -4.86 1.00 -2.97
C LYS A 478 -6.37 0.87 -3.22
N ALA A 479 -7.06 0.02 -2.46
CA ALA A 479 -8.52 -0.09 -2.54
C ALA A 479 -9.23 1.24 -2.21
N ILE A 480 -8.82 1.93 -1.14
CA ILE A 480 -9.38 3.23 -0.72
C ILE A 480 -9.23 4.26 -1.84
N ILE A 481 -8.02 4.39 -2.42
CA ILE A 481 -7.75 5.32 -3.52
C ILE A 481 -8.57 4.98 -4.77
N MET A 482 -8.67 3.71 -5.13
CA MET A 482 -9.40 3.27 -6.33
C MET A 482 -10.92 3.41 -6.17
N ALA A 483 -11.46 3.13 -4.99
CA ALA A 483 -12.87 3.37 -4.68
C ALA A 483 -13.19 4.88 -4.57
N GLY A 484 -12.21 5.68 -4.13
CA GLY A 484 -12.26 7.13 -4.11
C GLY A 484 -12.15 7.79 -5.49
N ALA A 485 -11.69 7.08 -6.51
CA ALA A 485 -11.46 7.65 -7.83
C ALA A 485 -12.76 8.03 -8.57
N GLU A 486 -12.82 9.25 -9.08
CA GLU A 486 -13.96 9.78 -9.85
C GLU A 486 -13.87 9.42 -11.33
N LYS A 487 -15.05 9.26 -11.94
CA LYS A 487 -15.22 8.96 -13.37
C LYS A 487 -15.94 10.09 -14.10
N ASP A 488 -16.29 11.14 -13.38
CA ASP A 488 -16.80 12.36 -13.95
C ASP A 488 -15.79 12.93 -14.94
N GLN A 489 -16.28 13.41 -16.08
CA GLN A 489 -15.46 13.91 -17.20
C GLN A 489 -14.67 12.83 -17.97
N LEU A 490 -14.67 11.56 -17.53
CA LEU A 490 -14.09 10.43 -18.25
C LEU A 490 -15.16 9.74 -19.10
N ASN A 491 -15.60 10.42 -20.17
CA ASN A 491 -16.80 10.04 -20.93
C ASN A 491 -16.76 8.63 -21.57
N ASP A 492 -15.56 8.07 -21.77
CA ASP A 492 -15.35 6.76 -22.39
C ASP A 492 -14.84 5.70 -21.40
N TRP A 493 -15.02 5.92 -20.09
CA TRP A 493 -14.63 4.95 -19.06
C TRP A 493 -15.48 3.68 -19.16
N THR A 494 -14.83 2.53 -19.28
CA THR A 494 -15.48 1.23 -19.46
C THR A 494 -14.78 0.11 -18.70
N ARG A 495 -15.55 -0.93 -18.34
CA ARG A 495 -15.01 -2.20 -17.84
C ARG A 495 -15.90 -3.38 -18.24
N SER A 496 -15.40 -4.59 -18.04
CA SER A 496 -16.17 -5.85 -18.12
C SER A 496 -15.85 -6.75 -16.94
N SER A 497 -16.57 -7.86 -16.77
CA SER A 497 -16.36 -8.78 -15.64
C SER A 497 -14.93 -9.32 -15.54
N THR A 498 -14.22 -9.51 -16.65
CA THR A 498 -12.82 -10.00 -16.65
C THR A 498 -11.79 -8.89 -16.93
N LYS A 499 -12.22 -7.63 -16.91
CA LYS A 499 -11.39 -6.44 -17.16
C LYS A 499 -11.88 -5.37 -16.19
N PRO A 500 -11.47 -5.44 -14.91
CA PRO A 500 -12.13 -4.77 -13.80
C PRO A 500 -12.09 -3.25 -13.90
N ILE A 501 -11.05 -2.71 -14.54
CA ILE A 501 -10.82 -1.26 -14.68
C ILE A 501 -10.68 -0.85 -16.14
N ASP A 502 -10.76 0.46 -16.40
CA ASP A 502 -10.61 0.99 -17.75
C ASP A 502 -9.16 0.90 -18.23
N GLN A 503 -8.97 0.52 -19.49
CA GLN A 503 -7.64 0.33 -20.09
C GLN A 503 -6.82 1.61 -20.24
N VAL A 504 -7.46 2.78 -20.22
CA VAL A 504 -6.83 4.10 -20.34
C VAL A 504 -6.79 4.77 -18.97
N TYR A 505 -7.91 4.76 -18.26
CA TYR A 505 -8.11 5.59 -17.07
C TYR A 505 -8.04 4.82 -15.74
N GLY A 506 -7.82 3.51 -15.77
CA GLY A 506 -7.81 2.67 -14.57
C GLY A 506 -9.13 2.74 -13.82
N ALA A 507 -9.09 2.83 -12.49
CA ALA A 507 -10.28 3.03 -11.67
C ALA A 507 -10.89 4.45 -11.79
N GLY A 508 -10.19 5.40 -12.42
CA GLY A 508 -10.61 6.78 -12.59
C GLY A 508 -9.57 7.79 -12.13
N LYS A 509 -9.97 9.06 -12.12
CA LYS A 509 -9.14 10.15 -11.62
C LYS A 509 -9.14 10.13 -10.09
N ILE A 510 -7.96 10.22 -9.47
CA ILE A 510 -7.86 10.26 -8.00
C ILE A 510 -8.73 11.40 -7.41
N ASN A 511 -9.39 11.15 -6.29
CA ASN A 511 -10.05 12.19 -5.50
C ASN A 511 -9.76 11.97 -4.01
N VAL A 512 -8.97 12.86 -3.42
CA VAL A 512 -8.47 12.75 -2.05
C VAL A 512 -9.58 12.95 -1.02
N ASN A 513 -10.57 13.81 -1.28
CA ASN A 513 -11.70 13.98 -0.38
C ASN A 513 -12.57 12.72 -0.33
N ASN A 514 -12.88 12.15 -1.49
CA ASN A 514 -13.64 10.91 -1.53
C ASN A 514 -12.89 9.77 -0.83
N SER A 515 -11.58 9.68 -1.05
CA SER A 515 -10.72 8.71 -0.36
C SER A 515 -10.69 8.95 1.17
N TYR A 516 -10.66 10.21 1.61
CA TYR A 516 -10.74 10.59 3.01
C TYR A 516 -12.10 10.23 3.65
N LYS A 517 -13.22 10.46 2.96
CA LYS A 517 -14.55 10.05 3.42
C LYS A 517 -14.65 8.54 3.61
N ILE A 518 -14.08 7.76 2.69
CA ILE A 518 -13.96 6.31 2.82
C ILE A 518 -13.12 5.98 4.06
N LEU A 519 -11.91 6.52 4.14
CA LEU A 519 -10.95 6.28 5.23
C LEU A 519 -11.58 6.52 6.61
N THR A 520 -12.23 7.67 6.80
CA THR A 520 -12.73 8.12 8.11
C THR A 520 -14.02 7.46 8.58
N LYS A 521 -14.73 6.72 7.72
CA LYS A 521 -15.78 5.82 8.22
C LYS A 521 -15.23 4.59 8.93
N GLY A 522 -13.93 4.33 8.81
CA GLY A 522 -13.22 3.29 9.54
C GLY A 522 -13.46 1.88 9.01
N ASP A 523 -12.71 0.95 9.58
CA ASP A 523 -12.77 -0.48 9.30
C ASP A 523 -14.16 -1.04 9.66
N GLN A 524 -14.89 -1.54 8.66
CA GLN A 524 -16.26 -2.03 8.81
C GLN A 524 -16.34 -3.48 9.29
N SER A 525 -15.46 -3.86 10.22
CA SER A 525 -15.54 -5.11 10.98
C SER A 525 -16.82 -5.25 11.85
N SER A 526 -17.64 -4.19 11.98
CA SER A 526 -18.84 -4.18 12.83
C SER A 526 -20.11 -3.65 12.13
N LEU A 527 -21.25 -4.23 12.54
CA LEU A 527 -22.61 -4.19 12.00
C LEU A 527 -23.31 -2.81 12.03
N GLU A 528 -22.70 -1.74 11.50
CA GLU A 528 -23.43 -0.48 11.33
C GLU A 528 -24.46 -0.55 10.20
N LYS A 529 -25.65 0.00 10.45
CA LYS A 529 -26.85 -0.22 9.63
C LYS A 529 -26.88 0.51 8.30
N PHE A 530 -26.03 1.51 8.03
CA PHE A 530 -26.11 2.35 6.81
C PHE A 530 -24.72 2.75 6.31
N GLN A 531 -24.03 1.85 5.62
CA GLN A 531 -22.63 2.01 5.21
C GLN A 531 -22.51 2.58 3.79
N TYR A 532 -22.68 3.90 3.67
CA TYR A 532 -22.44 4.63 2.41
C TYR A 532 -20.96 4.63 1.99
N TYR A 533 -20.06 4.66 2.96
CA TYR A 533 -18.62 4.63 2.73
C TYR A 533 -18.01 3.66 3.74
N GLY A 534 -16.94 2.98 3.35
CA GLY A 534 -16.24 2.07 4.26
C GLY A 534 -15.09 1.36 3.59
N TRP A 535 -14.27 0.72 4.41
CA TRP A 535 -13.20 -0.16 3.98
C TRP A 535 -13.05 -1.29 5.00
N ASP A 536 -12.36 -2.36 4.61
CA ASP A 536 -12.03 -3.50 5.46
C ASP A 536 -10.69 -4.10 5.02
N PHE A 537 -9.97 -4.70 5.96
CA PHE A 537 -8.81 -5.53 5.72
C PHE A 537 -9.02 -6.88 6.37
N LYS A 538 -9.09 -7.94 5.56
CA LYS A 538 -9.34 -9.30 6.04
C LYS A 538 -8.42 -10.31 5.39
N SER A 539 -8.32 -11.46 6.05
CA SER A 539 -7.78 -12.69 5.49
C SER A 539 -8.91 -13.68 5.25
N LEU A 540 -8.86 -14.36 4.12
CA LEU A 540 -9.69 -15.53 3.81
C LEU A 540 -8.82 -16.77 3.75
N GLU A 541 -9.41 -17.91 4.12
CA GLU A 541 -8.82 -19.22 3.88
C GLU A 541 -9.07 -19.67 2.43
N SER A 542 -8.44 -20.78 2.03
CA SER A 542 -8.61 -21.35 0.69
C SER A 542 -10.08 -21.71 0.41
N ASP A 543 -10.55 -21.39 -0.80
CA ASP A 543 -11.92 -21.66 -1.26
C ASP A 543 -13.03 -21.02 -0.38
N ASP A 544 -12.73 -19.94 0.33
CA ASP A 544 -13.63 -19.27 1.26
C ASP A 544 -14.27 -17.99 0.69
N GLU A 545 -15.33 -17.53 1.34
CA GLU A 545 -16.09 -16.34 0.97
C GLU A 545 -16.53 -15.51 2.18
N VAL A 546 -16.62 -14.19 1.99
CA VAL A 546 -17.16 -13.26 2.98
C VAL A 546 -18.20 -12.34 2.36
N PHE A 547 -19.21 -12.02 3.16
CA PHE A 547 -20.34 -11.19 2.78
C PHE A 547 -20.38 -9.89 3.60
N TYR A 548 -20.71 -8.80 2.92
CA TYR A 548 -20.97 -7.50 3.53
C TYR A 548 -22.39 -7.09 3.20
N ASP A 549 -23.21 -6.96 4.24
CA ASP A 549 -24.59 -6.49 4.10
C ASP A 549 -24.62 -4.96 4.10
N LEU A 550 -25.09 -4.38 3.01
CA LEU A 550 -25.15 -2.93 2.80
C LEU A 550 -26.61 -2.51 2.75
N VAL A 551 -26.99 -1.49 3.54
CA VAL A 551 -28.33 -0.94 3.51
C VAL A 551 -28.26 0.55 3.16
N PHE A 552 -28.98 0.93 2.12
CA PHE A 552 -29.13 2.32 1.70
C PHE A 552 -30.54 2.78 2.05
N ASP A 553 -30.66 3.82 2.88
CA ASP A 553 -31.94 4.42 3.25
C ASP A 553 -32.43 5.45 2.22
N GLN A 554 -31.53 5.87 1.33
CA GLN A 554 -31.75 6.77 0.21
C GLN A 554 -31.25 6.17 -1.10
N ASP A 555 -31.79 6.68 -2.20
CA ASP A 555 -31.33 6.33 -3.53
C ASP A 555 -29.89 6.81 -3.76
N ILE A 556 -29.19 6.12 -4.64
CA ILE A 556 -27.76 6.26 -4.87
C ILE A 556 -27.53 6.66 -6.32
N SER A 557 -26.83 7.76 -6.56
CA SER A 557 -26.44 8.16 -7.92
C SER A 557 -25.35 7.24 -8.47
N GLU A 558 -24.37 6.89 -7.65
CA GLU A 558 -23.30 5.96 -8.00
C GLU A 558 -22.79 5.18 -6.79
N VAL A 559 -22.35 3.95 -7.03
CA VAL A 559 -21.64 3.14 -6.05
C VAL A 559 -20.43 2.50 -6.70
N ILE A 560 -19.31 2.52 -5.97
CA ILE A 560 -18.02 2.02 -6.39
C ILE A 560 -17.52 1.05 -5.32
N PHE A 561 -16.98 -0.08 -5.76
CA PHE A 561 -16.29 -1.05 -4.91
C PHE A 561 -14.93 -1.35 -5.51
N SER A 562 -13.88 -1.40 -4.69
CA SER A 562 -12.55 -1.82 -5.11
C SER A 562 -11.98 -2.83 -4.13
N LEU A 563 -11.56 -3.98 -4.65
CA LEU A 563 -10.93 -5.08 -3.94
C LEU A 563 -9.50 -5.22 -4.47
N ASN A 564 -8.51 -5.31 -3.59
CA ASN A 564 -7.10 -5.44 -3.96
C ASN A 564 -6.38 -6.43 -3.05
N TRP A 565 -5.43 -7.18 -3.60
CA TRP A 565 -4.58 -8.10 -2.84
C TRP A 565 -3.17 -8.13 -3.43
N ASN A 566 -2.17 -8.48 -2.61
CA ASN A 566 -0.79 -8.52 -3.05
C ASN A 566 -0.39 -9.90 -3.57
N ARG A 567 0.47 -9.93 -4.58
CA ARG A 567 1.28 -11.09 -4.91
C ARG A 567 2.34 -11.31 -3.82
N SER A 568 2.53 -12.56 -3.42
CA SER A 568 3.58 -12.99 -2.49
C SER A 568 4.66 -13.80 -3.21
N ILE A 569 5.93 -13.44 -3.03
CA ILE A 569 7.06 -14.23 -3.54
C ILE A 569 7.53 -15.17 -2.43
N ILE A 570 7.23 -16.47 -2.59
CA ILE A 570 7.45 -17.48 -1.56
C ILE A 570 8.91 -17.95 -1.55
N SER A 571 9.51 -18.16 -2.72
CA SER A 571 10.88 -18.61 -2.84
C SER A 571 11.56 -18.07 -4.08
N SER A 572 12.87 -17.92 -4.01
CA SER A 572 13.74 -17.48 -5.11
C SER A 572 15.20 -17.75 -4.72
N PRO A 573 16.16 -17.84 -5.67
CA PRO A 573 17.57 -18.04 -5.34
C PRO A 573 18.10 -16.97 -4.37
N TRP A 574 17.60 -15.74 -4.48
CA TRP A 574 17.96 -14.61 -3.61
C TRP A 574 17.15 -14.49 -2.31
N ILE A 575 16.16 -15.35 -2.06
CA ILE A 575 15.45 -15.43 -0.76
C ILE A 575 16.03 -16.58 0.07
N ASN A 576 16.14 -17.76 -0.53
CA ASN A 576 16.44 -19.01 0.18
C ASN A 576 17.17 -20.05 -0.68
N GLY A 577 17.79 -19.64 -1.79
CA GLY A 577 18.49 -20.54 -2.71
C GLY A 577 17.60 -21.48 -3.54
N SER A 578 16.27 -21.44 -3.35
CA SER A 578 15.33 -22.32 -4.06
C SER A 578 14.86 -21.72 -5.39
N LYS A 579 14.26 -22.53 -6.27
CA LYS A 579 13.66 -22.02 -7.51
C LYS A 579 12.58 -20.98 -7.21
N TYR A 580 12.45 -20.00 -8.12
CA TYR A 580 11.39 -19.00 -8.06
C TYR A 580 10.00 -19.66 -7.94
N ASN A 581 9.24 -19.23 -6.94
CA ASN A 581 7.84 -19.55 -6.74
C ASN A 581 7.11 -18.34 -6.15
N ALA A 582 5.91 -18.06 -6.64
CA ALA A 582 5.06 -16.99 -6.16
C ALA A 582 3.62 -17.49 -5.99
N SER A 583 2.86 -16.80 -5.15
CA SER A 583 1.44 -17.01 -4.95
C SER A 583 0.71 -15.70 -5.20
N THR A 584 -0.31 -15.75 -6.05
CA THR A 584 -1.28 -14.67 -6.26
C THR A 584 -2.63 -15.34 -6.28
N ALA A 585 -3.52 -14.93 -5.38
CA ALA A 585 -4.88 -15.45 -5.38
C ALA A 585 -5.66 -15.01 -6.61
N ASN A 586 -6.66 -15.79 -6.99
CA ASN A 586 -7.73 -15.39 -7.88
C ASN A 586 -8.95 -15.05 -7.01
N MET A 587 -9.19 -13.76 -6.80
CA MET A 587 -10.34 -13.29 -6.02
C MET A 587 -11.44 -12.77 -6.95
N SER A 588 -12.69 -12.81 -6.48
CA SER A 588 -13.83 -12.26 -7.20
C SER A 588 -14.68 -11.36 -6.30
N LEU A 589 -15.40 -10.45 -6.94
CA LEU A 589 -16.27 -9.46 -6.29
C LEU A 589 -17.65 -9.49 -6.95
N SER A 590 -18.72 -9.66 -6.18
CA SER A 590 -20.09 -9.65 -6.68
C SER A 590 -20.99 -8.76 -5.84
N PHE A 591 -21.87 -8.00 -6.49
CA PHE A 591 -22.82 -7.10 -5.85
C PHE A 591 -24.26 -7.51 -6.19
N CYS A 592 -25.03 -7.85 -5.16
CA CYS A 592 -26.39 -8.35 -5.27
C CYS A 592 -27.37 -7.44 -4.52
N ARG A 593 -28.59 -7.29 -5.05
CA ARG A 593 -29.73 -6.76 -4.30
C ARG A 593 -30.37 -7.89 -3.49
N ASP A 594 -30.66 -7.62 -2.23
CA ASP A 594 -31.48 -8.48 -1.37
C ASP A 594 -32.92 -7.94 -1.33
N ASP A 595 -33.85 -8.65 -1.96
CA ASP A 595 -35.28 -8.32 -1.93
C ASP A 595 -36.05 -8.96 -0.76
N GLY A 596 -35.35 -9.72 0.10
CA GLY A 596 -35.89 -10.46 1.24
C GLY A 596 -36.20 -11.93 0.97
N GLU A 597 -36.27 -12.35 -0.30
CA GLU A 597 -36.46 -13.74 -0.70
C GLU A 597 -35.30 -14.25 -1.56
N ASN A 598 -34.72 -13.39 -2.41
CA ASN A 598 -33.69 -13.71 -3.38
C ASN A 598 -32.56 -12.68 -3.37
N LEU A 599 -31.36 -13.15 -3.74
CA LEU A 599 -30.24 -12.30 -4.12
C LEU A 599 -30.24 -12.13 -5.64
N ILE A 600 -30.48 -10.90 -6.09
CA ILE A 600 -30.48 -10.53 -7.51
C ILE A 600 -29.12 -9.93 -7.84
N LEU A 601 -28.32 -10.63 -8.63
CA LEU A 601 -27.02 -10.15 -9.10
C LEU A 601 -27.21 -8.87 -9.93
N TYR A 602 -26.58 -7.79 -9.49
CA TYR A 602 -26.49 -6.55 -10.27
C TYR A 602 -25.22 -6.53 -11.12
N ASP A 603 -24.10 -6.98 -10.56
CA ASP A 603 -22.80 -6.91 -11.21
C ASP A 603 -21.77 -7.82 -10.54
N PHE A 604 -20.71 -8.17 -11.28
CA PHE A 604 -19.58 -8.91 -10.75
C PHE A 604 -18.30 -8.64 -11.54
N SER A 605 -17.18 -8.92 -10.89
CA SER A 605 -15.83 -8.80 -11.43
C SER A 605 -15.01 -10.02 -10.96
N ASP A 606 -14.37 -10.69 -11.90
CA ASP A 606 -13.74 -12.01 -11.78
C ASP A 606 -12.62 -12.14 -12.85
N SER A 607 -11.57 -11.33 -12.71
CA SER A 607 -10.39 -11.40 -13.57
C SER A 607 -9.41 -12.44 -13.06
N SER A 608 -9.21 -13.50 -13.85
CA SER A 608 -8.22 -14.55 -13.54
C SER A 608 -6.74 -14.11 -13.58
N ILE A 609 -6.45 -12.86 -13.96
CA ILE A 609 -5.07 -12.38 -14.13
C ILE A 609 -4.73 -11.13 -13.32
N ASP A 610 -5.71 -10.29 -13.02
CA ASP A 610 -5.49 -9.07 -12.24
C ASP A 610 -5.48 -9.40 -10.74
N ASN A 611 -4.76 -8.61 -9.94
CA ASN A 611 -4.78 -8.69 -8.49
C ASN A 611 -5.67 -7.60 -7.85
N LEU A 612 -6.74 -7.27 -8.58
CA LEU A 612 -7.75 -6.31 -8.19
C LEU A 612 -9.09 -6.67 -8.84
N GLU A 613 -10.18 -6.33 -8.16
CA GLU A 613 -11.53 -6.33 -8.71
C GLU A 613 -12.18 -4.97 -8.48
N HIS A 614 -12.98 -4.50 -9.44
CA HIS A 614 -13.56 -3.18 -9.37
C HIS A 614 -14.97 -3.16 -9.97
N LEU A 615 -15.91 -2.61 -9.20
CA LEU A 615 -17.29 -2.42 -9.63
C LEU A 615 -17.63 -0.92 -9.65
N TYR A 616 -18.44 -0.55 -10.64
CA TYR A 616 -19.00 0.79 -10.77
C TYR A 616 -20.42 0.66 -11.28
N LEU A 617 -21.37 1.12 -10.47
CA LEU A 617 -22.79 1.09 -10.80
C LEU A 617 -23.42 2.47 -10.57
N ARG A 618 -24.43 2.81 -11.37
CA ARG A 618 -25.13 4.11 -11.30
C ARG A 618 -26.65 3.95 -11.21
N GLY A 619 -27.28 4.78 -10.40
CA GLY A 619 -28.73 4.76 -10.16
C GLY A 619 -29.17 3.52 -9.39
N ILE A 620 -28.62 3.31 -8.19
CA ILE A 620 -29.00 2.20 -7.32
C ILE A 620 -30.14 2.63 -6.39
N PRO A 621 -31.30 1.95 -6.41
CA PRO A 621 -32.39 2.31 -5.51
C PRO A 621 -32.03 2.09 -4.05
N LYS A 622 -32.69 2.79 -3.13
CA LYS A 622 -32.62 2.43 -1.72
C LYS A 622 -33.06 0.98 -1.50
N GLY A 623 -32.48 0.32 -0.50
CA GLY A 623 -32.74 -1.08 -0.21
C GLY A 623 -31.60 -1.78 0.50
N ARG A 624 -31.70 -3.11 0.58
CA ARG A 624 -30.67 -3.99 1.11
C ARG A 624 -29.89 -4.62 -0.04
N TYR A 625 -28.61 -4.76 0.17
CA TYR A 625 -27.64 -5.26 -0.79
C TYR A 625 -26.65 -6.14 -0.07
N GLN A 626 -26.03 -7.03 -0.82
CA GLN A 626 -24.94 -7.86 -0.34
C GLN A 626 -23.78 -7.77 -1.32
N LEU A 627 -22.61 -7.48 -0.78
CA LEU A 627 -21.35 -7.57 -1.50
C LEU A 627 -20.65 -8.85 -1.06
N LYS A 628 -20.24 -9.66 -2.03
CA LYS A 628 -19.53 -10.92 -1.82
C LYS A 628 -18.11 -10.79 -2.31
N VAL A 629 -17.16 -11.20 -1.48
CA VAL A 629 -15.75 -11.43 -1.82
C VAL A 629 -15.46 -12.91 -1.70
N ALA A 630 -14.78 -13.51 -2.67
CA ALA A 630 -14.35 -14.91 -2.62
C ALA A 630 -12.92 -15.07 -3.12
N THR A 631 -12.26 -16.16 -2.72
CA THR A 631 -10.89 -16.48 -3.13
C THR A 631 -10.71 -17.98 -3.39
N ASP A 632 -9.76 -18.34 -4.24
CA ASP A 632 -9.36 -19.73 -4.48
C ASP A 632 -8.33 -20.24 -3.45
N ILE A 633 -7.47 -19.36 -2.93
CA ILE A 633 -6.40 -19.69 -1.98
C ILE A 633 -6.37 -18.72 -0.81
N SER A 634 -5.75 -19.12 0.30
CA SER A 634 -5.59 -18.21 1.45
C SER A 634 -4.83 -16.94 1.06
N THR A 635 -5.44 -15.78 1.34
CA THR A 635 -4.89 -14.47 1.03
C THR A 635 -5.47 -13.41 1.96
N GLU A 636 -4.71 -12.34 2.17
CA GLU A 636 -5.25 -11.08 2.70
C GLU A 636 -5.65 -10.14 1.57
N PHE A 637 -6.63 -9.28 1.84
CA PHE A 637 -7.12 -8.30 0.88
C PHE A 637 -7.54 -7.01 1.58
N GLY A 638 -7.46 -5.92 0.82
CA GLY A 638 -8.11 -4.65 1.13
C GLY A 638 -9.37 -4.48 0.29
N LEU A 639 -10.47 -4.11 0.93
CA LEU A 639 -11.74 -3.77 0.29
C LEU A 639 -12.11 -2.33 0.65
N ALA A 640 -12.62 -1.56 -0.30
CA ALA A 640 -13.16 -0.24 -0.05
C ALA A 640 -14.37 0.05 -0.93
N TRP A 641 -15.27 0.91 -0.43
CA TRP A 641 -16.45 1.32 -1.18
C TRP A 641 -16.92 2.74 -0.87
N ARG A 642 -17.61 3.29 -1.86
CA ARG A 642 -18.27 4.60 -1.82
C ARG A 642 -19.61 4.50 -2.51
N ALA A 643 -20.66 4.98 -1.86
CA ALA A 643 -22.00 5.14 -2.41
C ALA A 643 -22.43 6.60 -2.24
N GLU A 644 -22.62 7.30 -3.36
CA GLU A 644 -23.04 8.69 -3.37
C GLU A 644 -24.56 8.78 -3.39
N LYS A 645 -25.13 9.53 -2.43
CA LYS A 645 -26.57 9.77 -2.36
C LYS A 645 -27.03 10.57 -3.57
N GLY A 646 -28.14 10.18 -4.16
CA GLY A 646 -28.68 10.85 -5.33
C GLY A 646 -30.14 10.52 -5.60
N ASN A 647 -30.68 11.09 -6.67
CA ASN A 647 -32.03 10.78 -7.12
C ASN A 647 -31.98 9.75 -8.24
N LEU A 648 -32.91 8.78 -8.23
CA LEU A 648 -33.08 7.88 -9.36
C LEU A 648 -33.64 8.60 -10.59
N PRO A 649 -33.36 8.06 -11.79
CA PRO A 649 -34.12 8.35 -12.99
C PRO A 649 -35.62 8.26 -12.73
N ASN A 650 -36.34 9.33 -13.06
CA ASN A 650 -37.74 9.53 -12.75
C ASN A 650 -38.51 9.81 -14.05
N LEU A 651 -39.76 9.35 -14.11
CA LEU A 651 -40.70 9.66 -15.17
C LEU A 651 -41.95 10.37 -14.60
N LYS A 652 -42.26 11.55 -15.13
CA LYS A 652 -43.51 12.29 -14.90
C LYS A 652 -44.35 12.31 -16.16
N ILE A 653 -45.60 11.85 -16.06
CA ILE A 653 -46.55 11.86 -17.18
C ILE A 653 -47.54 12.99 -16.97
N GLY A 654 -47.69 13.82 -17.99
CA GLY A 654 -48.73 14.81 -18.10
C GLY A 654 -49.45 14.71 -19.44
N THR A 655 -50.39 15.63 -19.65
CA THR A 655 -51.11 15.77 -20.92
C THR A 655 -51.23 17.25 -21.25
N ASP A 656 -51.01 17.60 -22.52
CA ASP A 656 -51.44 18.89 -23.06
C ASP A 656 -52.69 18.70 -23.95
N SER A 657 -53.08 19.73 -24.70
CA SER A 657 -54.29 19.71 -25.53
C SER A 657 -54.25 18.70 -26.68
N GLN A 658 -53.08 18.15 -27.03
CA GLN A 658 -52.90 17.25 -28.17
C GLN A 658 -52.05 16.01 -27.86
N ASN A 659 -51.27 16.01 -26.77
CA ASN A 659 -50.26 15.00 -26.50
C ASN A 659 -50.29 14.48 -25.06
N ILE A 660 -49.80 13.26 -24.88
CA ILE A 660 -49.21 12.74 -23.66
C ILE A 660 -47.77 13.27 -23.59
N VAL A 661 -47.45 13.97 -22.51
CA VAL A 661 -46.12 14.57 -22.26
C VAL A 661 -45.40 13.71 -21.24
N ILE A 662 -44.32 13.05 -21.66
CA ILE A 662 -43.51 12.16 -20.83
C ILE A 662 -42.21 12.88 -20.51
N ASN A 663 -42.09 13.36 -19.27
CA ASN A 663 -40.92 14.08 -18.78
C ASN A 663 -40.04 13.14 -17.96
N CYS A 664 -38.88 12.81 -18.53
CA CYS A 664 -37.84 12.05 -17.87
C CYS A 664 -36.87 13.00 -17.16
N GLN A 665 -36.62 12.78 -15.87
CA GLN A 665 -35.74 13.61 -15.02
C GLN A 665 -34.70 12.73 -14.32
N ASN A 666 -33.62 13.35 -13.82
CA ASN A 666 -32.52 12.67 -13.12
C ASN A 666 -31.90 11.52 -13.94
N LEU A 667 -31.86 11.69 -15.26
CA LEU A 667 -31.26 10.72 -16.16
C LEU A 667 -29.73 10.70 -15.98
N ILE A 668 -29.15 9.51 -16.11
CA ILE A 668 -27.71 9.30 -15.94
C ILE A 668 -27.01 9.55 -17.28
N LYS A 669 -26.11 10.54 -17.33
CA LYS A 669 -25.39 10.90 -18.56
C LYS A 669 -24.56 9.71 -19.09
N GLY A 670 -24.60 9.50 -20.40
CA GLY A 670 -23.92 8.41 -21.10
C GLY A 670 -24.62 7.05 -21.02
N LYS A 671 -25.60 6.86 -20.11
CA LYS A 671 -26.37 5.62 -20.02
C LYS A 671 -27.39 5.51 -21.14
N VAL A 672 -27.66 4.26 -21.50
CA VAL A 672 -28.75 3.88 -22.39
C VAL A 672 -29.99 3.58 -21.55
N PHE A 673 -31.11 4.19 -21.93
CA PHE A 673 -32.41 3.98 -21.30
C PHE A 673 -33.43 3.44 -22.31
N LYS A 674 -34.26 2.51 -21.83
CA LYS A 674 -35.45 2.03 -22.55
C LYS A 674 -36.69 2.61 -21.90
N LEU A 675 -37.39 3.46 -22.63
CA LEU A 675 -38.76 3.84 -22.31
C LEU A 675 -39.67 2.74 -22.84
N GLN A 676 -40.37 2.06 -21.95
CA GLN A 676 -41.29 0.98 -22.30
C GLN A 676 -42.74 1.42 -22.08
N LYS A 677 -43.65 0.83 -22.84
CA LYS A 677 -45.09 1.08 -22.81
C LYS A 677 -45.82 -0.25 -22.56
N SER A 678 -46.93 -0.21 -21.84
CA SER A 678 -47.82 -1.35 -21.60
C SER A 678 -49.28 -0.90 -21.48
N ASN A 679 -50.21 -1.77 -21.85
CA ASN A 679 -51.64 -1.55 -21.69
C ASN A 679 -52.23 -2.32 -20.49
N ASP A 680 -51.47 -3.24 -19.89
CA ASP A 680 -51.97 -4.19 -18.88
C ASP A 680 -50.99 -4.44 -17.71
N LEU A 681 -49.83 -3.75 -17.67
CA LEU A 681 -48.73 -3.92 -16.71
C LEU A 681 -48.00 -5.29 -16.79
N LEU A 682 -48.46 -6.21 -17.63
CA LEU A 682 -47.88 -7.54 -17.80
C LEU A 682 -47.01 -7.61 -19.05
N ASN A 683 -47.53 -7.10 -20.16
CA ASN A 683 -46.88 -7.12 -21.46
C ASN A 683 -46.26 -5.74 -21.74
N TRP A 684 -44.93 -5.69 -21.71
CA TRP A 684 -44.15 -4.47 -21.94
C TRP A 684 -43.45 -4.54 -23.29
N SER A 685 -43.52 -3.45 -24.05
CA SER A 685 -42.75 -3.28 -25.29
C SER A 685 -41.89 -2.03 -25.22
N THR A 686 -40.69 -2.09 -25.83
CA THR A 686 -39.81 -0.93 -25.95
C THR A 686 -40.45 0.09 -26.88
N HIS A 687 -40.81 1.24 -26.32
CA HIS A 687 -41.34 2.37 -27.07
C HIS A 687 -40.21 3.23 -27.63
N LYS A 688 -39.19 3.55 -26.82
CA LYS A 688 -37.97 4.23 -27.25
C LYS A 688 -36.73 3.67 -26.55
N ASN A 689 -35.62 3.69 -27.26
CA ASN A 689 -34.29 3.44 -26.73
C ASN A 689 -33.41 4.65 -27.02
N PHE A 690 -32.71 5.20 -26.02
CA PHE A 690 -31.94 6.43 -26.20
C PHE A 690 -30.74 6.51 -25.25
N THR A 691 -29.64 7.07 -25.74
CA THR A 691 -28.47 7.42 -24.92
C THR A 691 -28.61 8.84 -24.40
N VAL A 692 -28.46 9.00 -23.10
CA VAL A 692 -28.71 10.25 -22.40
C VAL A 692 -27.50 11.18 -22.51
N LYS A 693 -27.70 12.37 -23.09
CA LYS A 693 -26.68 13.45 -23.13
C LYS A 693 -26.91 14.52 -22.05
N GLU A 694 -28.16 14.65 -21.63
CA GLU A 694 -28.69 15.67 -20.72
C GLU A 694 -29.42 14.96 -19.58
N THR A 695 -29.45 15.51 -18.36
CA THR A 695 -30.09 14.85 -17.21
C THR A 695 -31.62 14.87 -17.25
N SER A 696 -32.22 15.46 -18.29
CA SER A 696 -33.66 15.45 -18.52
C SER A 696 -34.00 15.33 -20.00
N PHE A 697 -35.15 14.74 -20.30
CA PHE A 697 -35.65 14.59 -21.66
C PHE A 697 -37.18 14.64 -21.67
N VAL A 698 -37.78 15.28 -22.67
CA VAL A 698 -39.25 15.31 -22.83
C VAL A 698 -39.63 14.62 -24.13
N PHE A 699 -40.54 13.65 -24.04
CA PHE A 699 -41.18 13.03 -25.19
C PHE A 699 -42.65 13.45 -25.26
N ASN A 700 -43.10 13.83 -26.46
CA ASN A 700 -44.51 14.11 -26.73
C ASN A 700 -45.04 12.99 -27.62
N GLU A 701 -46.15 12.37 -27.20
CA GLU A 701 -46.88 11.35 -27.95
C GLU A 701 -48.30 11.84 -28.22
N PRO A 702 -48.82 11.79 -29.45
CA PRO A 702 -50.18 12.22 -29.75
C PRO A 702 -51.21 11.45 -28.90
N GLN A 703 -52.23 12.14 -28.39
CA GLN A 703 -53.35 11.46 -27.75
C GLN A 703 -54.19 10.73 -28.82
N GLU A 704 -54.46 9.45 -28.60
CA GLU A 704 -55.41 8.71 -29.43
C GLU A 704 -56.85 9.12 -29.10
N GLU A 705 -57.72 9.25 -30.12
CA GLU A 705 -59.10 9.75 -29.97
C GLU A 705 -60.00 8.88 -29.06
N ASN A 706 -59.58 7.66 -28.69
CA ASN A 706 -60.31 6.72 -27.83
C ASN A 706 -59.49 6.33 -26.58
N LEU A 707 -59.55 7.14 -25.53
CA LEU A 707 -58.90 6.90 -24.23
C LEU A 707 -59.68 5.92 -23.32
N GLU A 708 -60.24 4.82 -23.85
CA GLU A 708 -60.86 3.79 -22.99
C GLU A 708 -59.81 2.89 -22.30
N ASN A 709 -58.59 2.81 -22.84
CA ASN A 709 -57.52 1.96 -22.30
C ASN A 709 -56.50 2.75 -21.50
N LYS A 710 -56.16 2.24 -20.30
CA LYS A 710 -55.04 2.78 -19.50
C LYS A 710 -53.72 2.43 -20.18
N ILE A 711 -52.86 3.44 -20.34
CA ILE A 711 -51.50 3.27 -20.84
C ILE A 711 -50.53 3.51 -19.68
N PHE A 712 -49.56 2.61 -19.55
CA PHE A 712 -48.51 2.67 -18.55
C PHE A 712 -47.16 2.84 -19.23
N TYR A 713 -46.27 3.59 -18.58
CA TYR A 713 -44.89 3.77 -19.02
C TYR A 713 -43.94 3.42 -17.89
N ARG A 714 -42.80 2.85 -18.24
CA ARG A 714 -41.69 2.67 -17.31
C ARG A 714 -40.37 2.97 -17.99
N LEU A 715 -39.41 3.36 -17.18
CA LEU A 715 -38.05 3.62 -17.62
C LEU A 715 -37.16 2.50 -17.09
N GLU A 716 -36.46 1.82 -18.00
CA GLU A 716 -35.54 0.73 -17.69
C GLU A 716 -34.11 1.15 -18.05
N TRP A 717 -33.17 0.86 -17.17
CA TRP A 717 -31.74 1.04 -17.41
C TRP A 717 -30.95 -0.08 -16.75
N ASP A 718 -29.74 -0.28 -17.25
CA ASP A 718 -28.75 -1.15 -16.64
C ASP A 718 -27.92 -0.34 -15.63
N PRO A 719 -27.87 -0.71 -14.33
CA PRO A 719 -27.05 -0.02 -13.36
C PRO A 719 -25.54 -0.15 -13.64
N VAL A 720 -25.07 -1.19 -14.33
CA VAL A 720 -23.65 -1.47 -14.61
C VAL A 720 -22.97 -0.40 -15.45
N ASN A 721 -21.84 0.14 -14.98
CA ASN A 721 -21.06 1.25 -15.56
C ASN A 721 -21.80 2.57 -15.58
#